data_AF-A0A941J105-F1
#
_entry.id   AF-A0A941J105-F1
#
_cell.length_a   1.000
_cell.length_b   1.000
_cell.length_c   1.000
_cell.angle_alpha   90.00
_cell.angle_beta   90.00
_cell.angle_gamma   90.00
#
_symmetry.space_group_name_H-M   'P 1'
#
loop_
_entity.id
_entity.type
_entity.pdbx_description
1 polymer ?
#
loop_
_entity_poly.entity_id
_entity_poly.type
_entity_poly.pdbx_seq_one_letter_code
_entity_poly.pdbx_strand_id
1 'polypeptide(L)'
;MLEALKTAASSCTTRGEPTIEEVRRRAQWLLQGPVSSGELAFPSRSSFHRLYTEAAASGLLNGRDRWPGRHVVVEAVRIPHPSSLPQGLQVVFAVDTDTAVVLTAVVCEDAGPVDGRVLVARMCVPADLRAEWPSRAAPAQCAIPLVRPMTLVCGWGVGDRGLAEACRRHGIQLLRPRTVAPSERPHGERLVSQAAHSFKEYLVTATARGAPADGWSTATVQELLDRWAAEVWNHTAPPPSAAGPRYGRASGSPAQRYDTLVARIGWVATPLPPQDFLDLLVTRSRTVGPAGLFLDRRRYDGSVLNGLRSHKSAPGGNRSRFEIRTDPYHAAHVWLRDPSGQWLTVSAATASGPLRMSPTSAFERVEARDTKATPSPLRTRQLSSRTAEGAPTPVRYEPAQSPAPEDSDRVRATYHAQLPIEPPVLMAAIDRIEQQIMLNEHAPATRYGLLLHGPPGIGKTTVLDKVAQRHSARMARRPNGPPVPVVYVRLPPATTPRMLLNELAWAVEFPPRARAALTDLARHVCGAITAAGTGLVLVDECHYLQAAPGTTARLQEVVDYLCDRIPATFVFASIPPQLGDTGRQLWPERTQRRLVQVALTPTPPGSSWEATVARAEQALRLHRHAPGTLVQMADHLHHLTGGRTDHLAYLLRSGAIRAIYDGSEALTRDALDILAVSFSLSRP
;
A
#
# COMPACT_ATOMS: atom_id res chain seq x y z
N MET A 1 25.38 -18.37 15.84
CA MET A 1 26.17 -17.10 15.96
C MET A 1 25.48 -15.91 15.30
N LEU A 2 25.17 -15.93 13.99
CA LEU A 2 24.52 -14.82 13.30
C LEU A 2 23.15 -14.43 13.93
N GLU A 3 22.31 -15.39 14.30
CA GLU A 3 21.05 -15.12 15.01
C GLU A 3 21.25 -14.49 16.40
N ALA A 4 22.28 -14.90 17.14
CA ALA A 4 22.63 -14.28 18.42
C ALA A 4 23.15 -12.85 18.24
N LEU A 5 23.93 -12.59 17.18
CA LEU A 5 24.39 -11.26 16.76
C LEU A 5 23.22 -10.35 16.41
N LYS A 6 22.29 -10.80 15.57
CA LYS A 6 21.04 -10.09 15.22
C LYS A 6 20.22 -9.78 16.47
N THR A 7 20.05 -10.79 17.33
CA THR A 7 19.25 -10.68 18.55
C THR A 7 19.86 -9.66 19.52
N ALA A 8 21.17 -9.74 19.74
CA ALA A 8 21.93 -8.82 20.58
C ALA A 8 21.89 -7.38 20.06
N ALA A 9 22.20 -7.17 18.78
CA ALA A 9 22.20 -5.84 18.16
C ALA A 9 20.82 -5.16 18.25
N SER A 10 19.74 -5.91 18.00
CA SER A 10 18.37 -5.40 18.11
C SER A 10 18.02 -4.96 19.54
N SER A 11 18.44 -5.74 20.53
CA SER A 11 18.05 -5.53 21.93
C SER A 11 18.76 -4.37 22.64
N CYS A 12 19.86 -3.86 22.07
CA CYS A 12 20.67 -2.81 22.69
C CYS A 12 20.30 -1.38 22.22
N THR A 13 19.29 -1.20 21.35
CA THR A 13 18.97 0.07 20.67
C THR A 13 18.06 1.04 21.47
N THR A 14 17.74 0.74 22.72
CA THR A 14 16.79 1.54 23.54
C THR A 14 17.36 2.84 24.12
N ARG A 15 18.67 3.11 24.02
CA ARG A 15 19.33 4.32 24.59
C ARG A 15 20.32 5.03 23.64
N GLY A 16 20.34 4.70 22.35
CA GLY A 16 21.32 5.19 21.36
C GLY A 16 21.89 4.06 20.51
N GLU A 17 22.84 4.36 19.62
CA GLU A 17 23.57 3.32 18.87
C GLU A 17 24.46 2.52 19.84
N PRO A 18 24.23 1.20 20.01
CA PRO A 18 24.99 0.40 20.94
C PRO A 18 26.42 0.19 20.45
N THR A 19 27.37 0.21 21.38
CA THR A 19 28.77 -0.07 21.07
C THR A 19 28.95 -1.54 20.68
N ILE A 20 29.93 -1.83 19.81
CA ILE A 20 30.24 -3.20 19.37
C ILE A 20 30.50 -4.14 20.57
N GLU A 21 31.08 -3.61 21.64
CA GLU A 21 31.39 -4.36 22.85
C GLU A 21 30.14 -4.73 23.68
N GLU A 22 29.12 -3.88 23.69
CA GLU A 22 27.83 -4.16 24.32
C GLU A 22 27.11 -5.27 23.55
N VAL A 23 27.12 -5.20 22.22
CA VAL A 23 26.56 -6.27 21.37
C VAL A 23 27.32 -7.57 21.57
N ARG A 24 28.65 -7.54 21.70
CA ARG A 24 29.46 -8.74 21.96
C ARG A 24 29.11 -9.39 23.30
N ARG A 25 29.06 -8.62 24.39
CA ARG A 25 28.68 -9.13 25.72
C ARG A 25 27.30 -9.77 25.68
N ARG A 26 26.36 -9.16 24.97
CA ARG A 26 24.98 -9.67 24.87
C ARG A 26 24.89 -10.91 23.99
N ALA A 27 25.60 -10.98 22.87
CA ALA A 27 25.69 -12.17 22.03
C ALA A 27 26.34 -13.35 22.78
N GLN A 28 27.35 -13.07 23.61
CA GLN A 28 27.97 -14.06 24.48
C GLN A 28 27.00 -14.58 25.54
N TRP A 29 26.21 -13.69 26.15
CA TRP A 29 25.15 -14.07 27.09
C TRP A 29 24.07 -14.96 26.44
N LEU A 30 23.60 -14.60 25.25
CA LEU A 30 22.59 -15.38 24.50
C LEU A 30 23.08 -16.78 24.11
N LEU A 31 24.39 -16.98 23.99
CA LEU A 31 25.02 -18.24 23.62
C LEU A 31 25.63 -18.98 24.81
N GLN A 32 25.35 -18.56 26.05
CA GLN A 32 25.98 -19.13 27.25
C GLN A 32 25.79 -20.64 27.37
N GLY A 33 24.59 -21.18 27.07
CA GLY A 33 24.34 -22.63 27.08
C GLY A 33 25.27 -23.39 26.11
N PRO A 34 25.16 -23.16 24.79
CA PRO A 34 25.99 -23.84 23.77
C PRO A 34 27.50 -23.59 23.88
N VAL A 35 27.92 -22.43 24.43
CA VAL A 35 29.34 -22.11 24.63
C VAL A 35 29.90 -22.81 25.88
N SER A 36 29.10 -22.96 26.94
CA SER A 36 29.49 -23.67 28.16
C SER A 36 29.55 -25.18 28.00
N SER A 37 28.76 -25.77 27.10
CA SER A 37 28.80 -27.19 26.72
C SER A 37 29.92 -27.54 25.74
N GLY A 38 30.64 -26.54 25.21
CA GLY A 38 31.70 -26.73 24.21
C GLY A 38 31.21 -26.97 22.78
N GLU A 39 29.90 -26.89 22.52
CA GLU A 39 29.32 -27.06 21.18
C GLU A 39 29.64 -25.91 20.22
N LEU A 40 29.98 -24.73 20.74
CA LEU A 40 30.29 -23.54 19.97
C LEU A 40 31.47 -22.76 20.57
N ALA A 41 32.56 -22.63 19.81
CA ALA A 41 33.64 -21.71 20.15
C ALA A 41 33.19 -20.26 19.90
N PHE A 42 33.20 -19.42 20.94
CA PHE A 42 32.92 -18.00 20.79
C PHE A 42 34.12 -17.28 20.14
N PRO A 43 33.93 -16.47 19.09
CA PRO A 43 35.04 -15.86 18.36
C PRO A 43 35.84 -14.88 19.22
N SER A 44 37.13 -14.74 18.89
CA SER A 44 37.99 -13.72 19.50
C SER A 44 37.43 -12.30 19.26
N ARG A 45 37.81 -11.35 20.12
CA ARG A 45 37.35 -9.95 20.05
C ARG A 45 37.52 -9.34 18.65
N SER A 46 38.68 -9.53 18.03
CA SER A 46 39.01 -9.02 16.70
C SER A 46 38.15 -9.64 15.60
N SER A 47 37.91 -10.96 15.70
CA SER A 47 37.05 -11.68 14.74
C SER A 47 35.59 -11.28 14.88
N PHE A 48 35.12 -11.08 16.11
CA PHE A 48 33.77 -10.59 16.38
C PHE A 48 33.57 -9.17 15.84
N HIS A 49 34.53 -8.27 16.06
CA HIS A 49 34.47 -6.91 15.49
C HIS A 49 34.40 -6.92 13.96
N ARG A 50 35.19 -7.78 13.31
CA ARG A 50 35.16 -7.94 11.84
C ARG A 50 33.79 -8.42 11.36
N LEU A 51 33.28 -9.51 11.95
CA LEU A 51 31.97 -10.08 11.62
C LEU A 51 30.83 -9.09 11.89
N TYR A 52 30.88 -8.35 13.00
CA TYR A 52 29.90 -7.31 13.30
C TYR A 52 29.95 -6.18 12.29
N THR A 53 31.14 -5.72 11.91
CA THR A 53 31.31 -4.65 10.92
C THR A 53 30.82 -5.08 9.54
N GLU A 54 31.12 -6.31 9.11
CA GLU A 54 30.60 -6.89 7.86
C GLU A 54 29.08 -7.07 7.89
N ALA A 55 28.52 -7.55 9.01
CA ALA A 55 27.08 -7.70 9.20
C ALA A 55 26.33 -6.36 9.30
N ALA A 56 26.94 -5.34 9.91
CA ALA A 56 26.41 -3.99 9.97
C ALA A 56 26.46 -3.32 8.58
N ALA A 57 27.58 -3.45 7.87
CA ALA A 57 27.78 -2.91 6.53
C ALA A 57 26.80 -3.52 5.52
N SER A 58 26.53 -4.82 5.62
CA SER A 58 25.52 -5.54 4.82
C SER A 58 24.07 -5.29 5.26
N GLY A 59 23.84 -4.55 6.35
CA GLY A 59 22.49 -4.30 6.85
C GLY A 59 21.80 -5.51 7.49
N LEU A 60 22.52 -6.62 7.71
CA LEU A 60 22.01 -7.84 8.35
C LEU A 60 21.56 -7.60 9.80
N LEU A 61 22.09 -6.56 10.44
CA LEU A 61 21.80 -6.18 11.84
C LEU A 61 20.61 -5.20 11.98
N ASN A 62 20.08 -4.66 10.86
CA ASN A 62 19.00 -3.67 10.88
C ASN A 62 17.63 -4.31 10.60
N GLY A 63 16.72 -4.21 11.57
CA GLY A 63 15.29 -4.56 11.45
C GLY A 63 15.02 -6.07 11.35
N ARG A 64 14.32 -6.63 12.34
CA ARG A 64 13.91 -8.05 12.37
C ARG A 64 12.86 -8.40 11.30
N ASP A 65 12.15 -7.41 10.76
CA ASP A 65 10.99 -7.62 9.88
C ASP A 65 11.21 -7.04 8.46
N ARG A 66 12.24 -7.49 7.73
CA ARG A 66 12.45 -7.07 6.33
C ARG A 66 12.69 -8.25 5.41
N TRP A 67 12.02 -8.27 4.27
CA TRP A 67 12.23 -9.25 3.21
C TRP A 67 11.70 -8.67 1.89
N PRO A 68 12.22 -9.12 0.74
CA PRO A 68 11.77 -8.62 -0.54
C PRO A 68 10.26 -8.87 -0.72
N GLY A 69 9.54 -7.85 -1.17
CA GLY A 69 8.11 -7.93 -1.45
C GLY A 69 7.23 -7.62 -0.25
N ARG A 70 7.77 -7.42 0.96
CA ARG A 70 6.98 -7.07 2.15
C ARG A 70 6.11 -5.83 1.90
N HIS A 71 6.72 -4.76 1.37
CA HIS A 71 6.02 -3.55 0.92
C HIS A 71 6.59 -3.04 -0.39
N VAL A 72 5.73 -3.01 -1.41
CA VAL A 72 6.00 -2.39 -2.71
C VAL A 72 5.16 -1.13 -2.82
N VAL A 73 5.82 0.01 -3.01
CA VAL A 73 5.17 1.30 -3.23
C VAL A 73 4.96 1.52 -4.72
N VAL A 74 3.73 1.85 -5.10
CA VAL A 74 3.36 2.17 -6.48
C VAL A 74 2.98 3.63 -6.57
N GLU A 75 3.75 4.46 -7.27
CA GLU A 75 3.55 5.91 -7.30
C GLU A 75 3.72 6.44 -8.73
N ALA A 76 2.88 7.41 -9.10
CA ALA A 76 2.93 8.09 -10.39
C ALA A 76 3.77 9.36 -10.31
N VAL A 77 4.76 9.50 -11.19
CA VAL A 77 5.64 10.67 -11.27
C VAL A 77 5.61 11.26 -12.67
N ARG A 78 5.42 12.59 -12.75
CA ARG A 78 5.59 13.33 -14.01
C ARG A 78 7.08 13.46 -14.33
N ILE A 79 7.47 13.05 -15.53
CA ILE A 79 8.85 13.22 -15.98
C ILE A 79 8.93 14.49 -16.83
N PRO A 80 9.80 15.46 -16.47
CA PRO A 80 9.96 16.69 -17.25
C PRO A 80 10.34 16.39 -18.69
N HIS A 81 9.69 17.08 -19.62
CA HIS A 81 9.84 16.90 -21.06
C HIS A 81 11.18 17.48 -21.58
N PRO A 82 12.10 16.67 -22.13
CA PRO A 82 12.91 17.14 -23.25
C PRO A 82 11.95 17.48 -24.40
N SER A 83 12.21 18.56 -25.15
CA SER A 83 11.36 19.02 -26.25
C SER A 83 11.10 17.98 -27.35
N SER A 84 11.91 16.92 -27.40
CA SER A 84 11.81 15.81 -28.34
C SER A 84 10.85 14.69 -27.93
N LEU A 85 10.31 14.70 -26.70
CA LEU A 85 9.38 13.67 -26.19
C LEU A 85 7.90 14.08 -26.30
N PRO A 86 6.97 13.11 -26.32
CA PRO A 86 5.55 13.37 -26.18
C PRO A 86 5.22 14.22 -24.93
N GLN A 87 4.23 15.10 -25.05
CA GLN A 87 3.75 15.93 -23.93
C GLN A 87 2.89 15.12 -22.95
N GLY A 88 2.91 15.50 -21.67
CA GLY A 88 2.09 14.87 -20.63
C GLY A 88 2.46 13.42 -20.27
N LEU A 89 3.74 13.07 -20.27
CA LEU A 89 4.21 11.74 -19.91
C LEU A 89 4.33 11.61 -18.39
N GLN A 90 3.66 10.61 -17.87
CA GLN A 90 3.77 10.14 -16.49
C GLN A 90 4.40 8.75 -16.49
N VAL A 91 5.15 8.46 -15.43
CA VAL A 91 5.66 7.12 -15.19
C VAL A 91 5.15 6.63 -13.85
N VAL A 92 4.53 5.45 -13.85
CA VAL A 92 4.12 4.76 -12.64
C VAL A 92 5.19 3.75 -12.28
N PHE A 93 5.86 3.96 -11.15
CA PHE A 93 6.90 3.09 -10.63
C PHE A 93 6.32 2.15 -9.57
N ALA A 94 6.75 0.89 -9.58
CA ALA A 94 6.54 -0.05 -8.48
C ALA A 94 7.90 -0.42 -7.86
N VAL A 95 8.14 0.03 -6.62
CA VAL A 95 9.43 -0.07 -5.94
C VAL A 95 9.31 -0.80 -4.62
N ASP A 96 10.11 -1.84 -4.41
CA ASP A 96 10.20 -2.53 -3.12
C ASP A 96 10.94 -1.67 -2.10
N THR A 97 10.35 -1.46 -0.94
CA THR A 97 10.87 -0.49 0.05
C THR A 97 11.96 -1.04 0.97
N ASP A 98 12.23 -2.35 0.93
CA ASP A 98 13.27 -3.00 1.73
C ASP A 98 14.54 -3.28 0.91
N THR A 99 14.44 -3.36 -0.42
CA THR A 99 15.56 -3.56 -1.36
C THR A 99 15.80 -2.35 -2.27
N ALA A 100 14.82 -1.47 -2.42
CA ALA A 100 14.74 -0.42 -3.44
C ALA A 100 14.75 -0.95 -4.89
N VAL A 101 14.48 -2.23 -5.11
CA VAL A 101 14.34 -2.80 -6.46
C VAL A 101 13.14 -2.15 -7.14
N VAL A 102 13.33 -1.65 -8.36
CA VAL A 102 12.22 -1.30 -9.25
C VAL A 102 11.76 -2.59 -9.92
N LEU A 103 10.59 -3.08 -9.52
CA LEU A 103 10.00 -4.32 -10.04
C LEU A 103 9.48 -4.12 -11.47
N THR A 104 8.80 -2.99 -11.68
CA THR A 104 8.32 -2.54 -12.99
C THR A 104 8.09 -1.04 -12.96
N ALA A 105 8.15 -0.41 -14.12
CA ALA A 105 7.68 0.95 -14.32
C ALA A 105 6.96 1.06 -15.67
N VAL A 106 5.91 1.87 -15.75
CA VAL A 106 5.12 2.02 -16.98
C VAL A 106 4.91 3.48 -17.35
N VAL A 107 5.12 3.80 -18.62
CA VAL A 107 4.91 5.12 -19.22
C VAL A 107 3.46 5.25 -19.63
N CYS A 108 2.83 6.35 -19.22
CA CYS A 108 1.43 6.67 -19.47
C CYS A 108 1.31 8.11 -19.99
N GLU A 109 0.33 8.36 -20.83
CA GLU A 109 -0.05 9.71 -21.27
C GLU A 109 -1.09 10.28 -20.30
N ASP A 110 -1.06 11.59 -20.06
CA ASP A 110 -1.76 12.39 -19.01
C ASP A 110 -3.30 12.20 -18.92
N ALA A 111 -3.92 11.31 -19.71
CA ALA A 111 -5.37 11.11 -19.83
C ALA A 111 -5.89 9.69 -19.52
N GLY A 112 -5.05 8.69 -19.21
CA GLY A 112 -5.51 7.29 -19.06
C GLY A 112 -5.15 6.64 -17.71
N PRO A 113 -6.11 6.02 -16.98
CA PRO A 113 -5.78 5.22 -15.80
C PRO A 113 -4.97 3.99 -16.22
N VAL A 114 -3.87 3.72 -15.51
CA VAL A 114 -3.04 2.53 -15.70
C VAL A 114 -3.87 1.26 -15.45
N ASP A 115 -3.70 0.23 -16.28
CA ASP A 115 -4.35 -1.06 -16.03
C ASP A 115 -3.64 -1.78 -14.87
N GLY A 116 -4.32 -1.82 -13.73
CA GLY A 116 -3.77 -2.38 -12.50
C GLY A 116 -3.53 -3.88 -12.56
N ARG A 117 -4.27 -4.62 -13.40
CA ARG A 117 -4.04 -6.05 -13.61
C ARG A 117 -2.71 -6.27 -14.30
N VAL A 118 -2.45 -5.49 -15.35
CA VAL A 118 -1.19 -5.52 -16.09
C VAL A 118 -0.01 -5.10 -15.20
N LEU A 119 -0.19 -4.11 -14.32
CA LEU A 119 0.83 -3.75 -13.32
C LEU A 119 1.19 -4.95 -12.43
N VAL A 120 0.19 -5.67 -11.91
CA VAL A 120 0.42 -6.88 -11.09
C VAL A 120 1.12 -7.97 -11.90
N ALA A 121 0.72 -8.18 -13.16
CA ALA A 121 1.37 -9.13 -14.06
C ALA A 121 2.86 -8.80 -14.25
N ARG A 122 3.17 -7.53 -14.52
CA ARG A 122 4.53 -7.04 -14.72
C ARG A 122 5.37 -7.08 -13.45
N MET A 123 4.79 -6.85 -12.27
CA MET A 123 5.50 -6.97 -10.99
C MET A 123 5.90 -8.42 -10.69
N CYS A 124 5.02 -9.38 -10.98
CA CYS A 124 5.25 -10.77 -10.61
C CYS A 124 5.98 -11.60 -11.68
N VAL A 125 6.17 -11.03 -12.88
CA VAL A 125 6.96 -11.65 -13.96
C VAL A 125 7.92 -10.59 -14.53
N PRO A 126 9.24 -10.68 -14.23
CA PRO A 126 10.26 -9.77 -14.73
C PRO A 126 10.28 -9.63 -16.26
N ALA A 127 10.71 -8.46 -16.76
CA ALA A 127 10.63 -8.11 -18.18
C ALA A 127 11.37 -9.11 -19.09
N ASP A 128 12.52 -9.61 -18.66
CA ASP A 128 13.35 -10.61 -19.34
C ASP A 128 12.68 -11.99 -19.44
N LEU A 129 11.74 -12.31 -18.54
CA LEU A 129 11.00 -13.57 -18.59
C LEU A 129 9.74 -13.51 -19.45
N ARG A 130 9.11 -12.33 -19.58
CA ARG A 130 7.81 -12.18 -20.25
C ARG A 130 7.82 -12.67 -21.69
N ALA A 131 8.90 -12.41 -22.44
CA ALA A 131 8.99 -12.77 -23.85
C ALA A 131 8.96 -14.29 -24.11
N GLU A 132 9.50 -15.08 -23.17
CA GLU A 132 9.57 -16.54 -23.26
C GLU A 132 8.57 -17.23 -22.32
N TRP A 133 7.75 -16.46 -21.60
CA TRP A 133 6.63 -16.94 -20.80
C TRP A 133 5.45 -17.25 -21.73
N PRO A 134 4.83 -18.45 -21.69
CA PRO A 134 4.88 -19.45 -20.61
C PRO A 134 5.84 -20.63 -20.82
N SER A 135 6.66 -20.60 -21.86
CA SER A 135 7.41 -21.75 -22.39
C SER A 135 8.69 -22.13 -21.64
N ARG A 136 9.18 -21.32 -20.70
CA ARG A 136 10.48 -21.56 -20.03
C ARG A 136 10.35 -21.60 -18.51
N ALA A 137 11.06 -22.53 -17.88
CA ALA A 137 11.30 -22.50 -16.43
C ALA A 137 12.08 -21.23 -16.07
N ALA A 138 11.77 -20.62 -14.92
CA ALA A 138 12.45 -19.40 -14.48
C ALA A 138 13.99 -19.63 -14.43
N PRO A 139 14.80 -18.74 -15.05
CA PRO A 139 16.25 -18.86 -15.00
C PRO A 139 16.77 -18.62 -13.58
N ALA A 140 17.95 -19.18 -13.28
CA ALA A 140 18.59 -19.05 -11.97
C ALA A 140 18.95 -17.59 -11.61
N GLN A 141 19.08 -16.71 -12.61
CA GLN A 141 19.34 -15.28 -12.46
C GLN A 141 18.45 -14.51 -13.42
N CYS A 142 17.81 -13.44 -12.93
CA CYS A 142 16.99 -12.52 -13.71
C CYS A 142 17.64 -11.14 -13.72
N ALA A 143 17.51 -10.39 -14.82
CA ALA A 143 18.05 -9.04 -14.93
C ALA A 143 17.41 -8.06 -13.92
N ILE A 144 16.12 -8.28 -13.63
CA ILE A 144 15.41 -7.64 -12.52
C ILE A 144 15.21 -8.70 -11.43
N PRO A 145 15.59 -8.43 -10.16
CA PRO A 145 15.35 -9.37 -9.07
C PRO A 145 13.89 -9.77 -8.94
N LEU A 146 13.64 -11.06 -8.74
CA LEU A 146 12.30 -11.62 -8.71
C LEU A 146 11.64 -11.34 -7.34
N VAL A 147 10.77 -10.33 -7.30
CA VAL A 147 10.04 -9.94 -6.11
C VAL A 147 8.54 -10.11 -6.34
N ARG A 148 7.87 -10.85 -5.45
CA ARG A 148 6.40 -10.91 -5.43
C ARG A 148 5.87 -10.00 -4.32
N PRO A 149 5.03 -8.99 -4.64
CA PRO A 149 4.46 -8.12 -3.62
C PRO A 149 3.56 -8.92 -2.67
N MET A 150 3.74 -8.74 -1.37
CA MET A 150 2.81 -9.15 -0.32
C MET A 150 1.87 -8.00 0.03
N THR A 151 2.41 -6.79 0.05
CA THR A 151 1.65 -5.56 0.28
C THR A 151 1.97 -4.54 -0.81
N LEU A 152 0.93 -4.05 -1.48
CA LEU A 152 1.03 -2.93 -2.42
C LEU A 152 0.53 -1.67 -1.76
N VAL A 153 1.40 -0.68 -1.64
CA VAL A 153 1.07 0.67 -1.16
C VAL A 153 0.92 1.57 -2.38
N CYS A 154 -0.31 1.82 -2.81
CA CYS A 154 -0.54 2.64 -4.00
C CYS A 154 -0.72 4.11 -3.64
N GLY A 155 0.03 4.96 -4.31
CA GLY A 155 -0.11 6.41 -4.33
C GLY A 155 -1.36 6.90 -5.02
N TRP A 156 -1.54 8.22 -5.00
CA TRP A 156 -2.64 8.86 -5.70
C TRP A 156 -2.35 8.87 -7.22
N GLY A 157 -3.35 8.55 -8.05
CA GLY A 157 -3.21 8.53 -9.52
C GLY A 157 -2.86 7.17 -10.14
N VAL A 158 -2.55 6.16 -9.33
CA VAL A 158 -2.52 4.76 -9.81
C VAL A 158 -3.96 4.28 -10.00
N GLY A 159 -4.33 3.99 -11.25
CA GLY A 159 -5.68 3.56 -11.61
C GLY A 159 -6.12 2.29 -10.87
N ASP A 160 -7.40 2.19 -10.52
CA ASP A 160 -7.96 1.02 -9.83
C ASP A 160 -8.47 -0.08 -10.77
N ARG A 161 -8.34 0.11 -12.09
CA ARG A 161 -8.96 -0.76 -13.10
C ARG A 161 -8.46 -2.20 -12.93
N GLY A 162 -9.28 -3.03 -12.28
CA GLY A 162 -8.98 -4.41 -11.94
C GLY A 162 -7.83 -4.62 -10.94
N LEU A 163 -7.28 -3.55 -10.35
CA LEU A 163 -6.13 -3.63 -9.43
C LEU A 163 -6.52 -4.37 -8.15
N ALA A 164 -7.58 -3.92 -7.47
CA ALA A 164 -8.04 -4.53 -6.21
C ALA A 164 -8.41 -6.01 -6.38
N GLU A 165 -9.03 -6.38 -7.51
CA GLU A 165 -9.37 -7.77 -7.83
C GLU A 165 -8.13 -8.61 -8.11
N ALA A 166 -7.19 -8.12 -8.93
CA ALA A 166 -5.92 -8.80 -9.19
C ALA A 166 -5.12 -9.03 -7.91
N CYS A 167 -5.01 -8.00 -7.06
CA CYS A 167 -4.36 -8.10 -5.76
C CYS A 167 -5.03 -9.18 -4.89
N ARG A 168 -6.36 -9.16 -4.76
CA ARG A 168 -7.10 -10.15 -3.96
C ARG A 168 -6.87 -11.58 -4.46
N ARG A 169 -6.95 -11.79 -5.78
CA ARG A 169 -6.75 -13.11 -6.42
C ARG A 169 -5.36 -13.67 -6.19
N HIS A 170 -4.34 -12.83 -6.19
CA HIS A 170 -2.94 -13.26 -6.02
C HIS A 170 -2.43 -13.13 -4.58
N GLY A 171 -3.32 -12.88 -3.60
CA GLY A 171 -2.98 -12.81 -2.17
C GLY A 171 -2.15 -11.59 -1.78
N ILE A 172 -2.27 -10.49 -2.54
CA ILE A 172 -1.55 -9.25 -2.31
C ILE A 172 -2.47 -8.29 -1.54
N GLN A 173 -2.03 -7.81 -0.39
CA GLN A 173 -2.74 -6.80 0.39
C GLN A 173 -2.60 -5.43 -0.28
N LEU A 174 -3.71 -4.84 -0.72
CA LEU A 174 -3.71 -3.49 -1.28
C LEU A 174 -3.95 -2.46 -0.17
N LEU A 175 -2.94 -1.64 0.11
CA LEU A 175 -3.00 -0.49 0.99
C LEU A 175 -3.06 0.79 0.16
N ARG A 176 -3.97 1.67 0.59
CA ARG A 176 -4.15 2.98 -0.02
C ARG A 176 -3.50 4.04 0.87
N PRO A 177 -3.29 5.27 0.37
CA PRO A 177 -2.63 6.38 1.05
C PRO A 177 -3.01 6.61 2.53
N ARG A 178 -4.23 6.23 2.92
CA ARG A 178 -4.82 6.44 4.26
C ARG A 178 -4.49 5.32 5.28
N THR A 179 -3.93 4.19 4.86
CA THR A 179 -3.78 2.97 5.69
C THR A 179 -2.32 2.59 6.01
N VAL A 180 -1.34 3.41 5.62
CA VAL A 180 0.09 3.09 5.72
C VAL A 180 0.75 3.88 6.84
N ALA A 181 1.67 3.25 7.57
CA ALA A 181 2.42 3.89 8.65
C ALA A 181 3.15 5.15 8.15
N PRO A 182 3.16 6.26 8.93
CA PRO A 182 3.78 7.53 8.53
C PRO A 182 5.28 7.45 8.17
N SER A 183 5.98 6.38 8.56
CA SER A 183 7.41 6.19 8.27
C SER A 183 7.69 5.43 6.97
N GLU A 184 6.74 4.62 6.48
CA GLU A 184 6.92 3.75 5.31
C GLU A 184 6.62 4.46 4.00
N ARG A 185 5.60 5.33 4.00
CA ARG A 185 5.18 6.07 2.82
C ARG A 185 6.21 7.12 2.36
N PRO A 186 6.72 8.02 3.23
CA PRO A 186 7.72 8.99 2.80
C PRO A 186 9.03 8.34 2.33
N HIS A 187 9.33 7.13 2.80
CA HIS A 187 10.49 6.37 2.33
C HIS A 187 10.31 5.86 0.90
N GLY A 188 9.18 5.22 0.60
CA GLY A 188 8.87 4.79 -0.76
C GLY A 188 8.75 5.94 -1.76
N GLU A 189 8.10 7.03 -1.38
CA GLU A 189 7.98 8.24 -2.21
C GLU A 189 9.35 8.85 -2.53
N ARG A 190 10.29 8.85 -1.57
CA ARG A 190 11.68 9.26 -1.80
C ARG A 190 12.41 8.33 -2.78
N LEU A 191 12.26 7.01 -2.62
CA LEU A 191 12.85 6.04 -3.55
C LEU A 191 12.32 6.21 -4.97
N VAL A 192 11.01 6.40 -5.12
CA VAL A 192 10.38 6.65 -6.42
C VAL A 192 10.87 7.98 -7.01
N SER A 193 10.99 9.03 -6.20
CA SER A 193 11.53 10.33 -6.66
C SER A 193 12.97 10.21 -7.17
N GLN A 194 13.80 9.39 -6.50
CA GLN A 194 15.18 9.13 -6.91
C GLN A 194 15.26 8.29 -8.19
N ALA A 195 14.45 7.23 -8.27
CA ALA A 195 14.30 6.41 -9.47
C ALA A 195 13.89 7.27 -10.67
N ALA A 196 12.89 8.14 -10.50
CA ALA A 196 12.44 9.06 -11.53
C ALA A 196 13.53 10.07 -11.95
N HIS A 197 14.32 10.58 -10.98
CA HIS A 197 15.45 11.46 -11.28
C HIS A 197 16.54 10.75 -12.10
N SER A 198 16.94 9.55 -11.68
CA SER A 198 17.95 8.74 -12.40
C SER A 198 17.47 8.36 -13.80
N PHE A 199 16.19 7.98 -13.96
CA PHE A 199 15.65 7.71 -15.28
C PHE A 199 15.59 8.96 -16.16
N LYS A 200 15.26 10.13 -15.59
CA LYS A 200 15.32 11.40 -16.31
C LYS A 200 16.73 11.66 -16.87
N GLU A 201 17.78 11.45 -16.07
CA GLU A 201 19.16 11.59 -16.53
C GLU A 201 19.48 10.61 -17.67
N TYR A 202 19.11 9.34 -17.51
CA TYR A 202 19.27 8.31 -18.54
C TYR A 202 18.55 8.70 -19.86
N LEU A 203 17.34 9.24 -19.74
CA LEU A 203 16.53 9.68 -20.87
C LEU A 203 17.12 10.89 -21.59
N VAL A 204 17.72 11.84 -20.85
CA VAL A 204 18.45 12.97 -21.45
C VAL A 204 19.67 12.47 -22.23
N THR A 205 20.45 11.53 -21.68
CA THR A 205 21.59 10.93 -22.40
C THR A 205 21.14 10.15 -23.64
N ALA A 206 20.05 9.38 -23.53
CA ALA A 206 19.52 8.62 -24.66
C ALA A 206 19.00 9.54 -25.78
N THR A 207 18.29 10.62 -25.43
CA THR A 207 17.77 11.59 -26.40
C THR A 207 18.88 12.40 -27.08
N ALA A 208 19.99 12.68 -26.39
CA ALA A 208 21.15 13.34 -26.95
C ALA A 208 21.90 12.50 -28.01
N ARG A 209 21.75 11.16 -27.99
CA ARG A 209 22.37 10.24 -28.96
C ARG A 209 21.64 10.17 -30.31
N GLY A 210 20.54 10.92 -30.47
CA GLY A 210 19.74 10.96 -31.69
C GLY A 210 18.38 10.28 -31.51
N ALA A 211 17.39 10.77 -32.26
CA ALA A 211 16.04 10.20 -32.25
C ALA A 211 15.98 8.89 -33.07
N PRO A 212 15.12 7.93 -32.70
CA PRO A 212 14.79 6.80 -33.56
C PRO A 212 14.23 7.28 -34.91
N ALA A 213 14.29 6.41 -35.93
CA ALA A 213 13.74 6.71 -37.26
C ALA A 213 12.26 7.14 -37.22
N ASP A 214 11.47 6.56 -36.31
CA ASP A 214 10.05 6.87 -36.11
C ASP A 214 9.79 7.96 -35.04
N GLY A 215 10.84 8.61 -34.54
CA GLY A 215 10.77 9.57 -33.44
C GLY A 215 10.53 8.94 -32.06
N TRP A 216 10.40 9.78 -31.04
CA TRP A 216 10.18 9.34 -29.66
C TRP A 216 8.71 9.01 -29.42
N SER A 217 8.35 7.74 -29.55
CA SER A 217 7.01 7.26 -29.18
C SER A 217 6.94 6.85 -27.70
N THR A 218 5.75 6.84 -27.10
CA THR A 218 5.50 6.31 -25.74
C THR A 218 6.05 4.89 -25.57
N ALA A 219 5.93 4.06 -26.60
CA ALA A 219 6.49 2.71 -26.61
C ALA A 219 8.03 2.70 -26.61
N THR A 220 8.67 3.61 -27.35
CA THR A 220 10.13 3.75 -27.34
C THR A 220 10.64 4.22 -25.97
N VAL A 221 9.94 5.17 -25.34
CA VAL A 221 10.29 5.63 -23.99
C VAL A 221 10.09 4.49 -22.97
N GLN A 222 9.06 3.67 -23.15
CA GLN A 222 8.84 2.47 -22.33
C GLN A 222 9.95 1.44 -22.48
N GLU A 223 10.46 1.20 -23.69
CA GLU A 223 11.61 0.31 -23.92
C GLU A 223 12.89 0.82 -23.22
N LEU A 224 13.13 2.14 -23.26
CA LEU A 224 14.24 2.74 -22.51
C LEU A 224 14.05 2.63 -20.99
N LEU A 225 12.82 2.76 -20.50
CA LEU A 225 12.50 2.63 -19.09
C LEU A 225 12.75 1.20 -18.58
N ASP A 226 12.29 0.20 -19.34
CA ASP A 226 12.52 -1.20 -19.00
C ASP A 226 14.02 -1.54 -19.02
N ARG A 227 14.78 -1.01 -20.01
CA ARG A 227 16.23 -1.16 -20.06
C ARG A 227 16.94 -0.49 -18.89
N TRP A 228 16.59 0.75 -18.57
CA TRP A 228 17.18 1.49 -17.45
C TRP A 228 16.96 0.77 -16.12
N ALA A 229 15.76 0.22 -15.89
CA ALA A 229 15.48 -0.53 -14.68
C ALA A 229 16.35 -1.81 -14.59
N ALA A 230 16.48 -2.53 -15.71
CA ALA A 230 17.18 -3.82 -15.78
C ALA A 230 18.71 -3.69 -15.79
N GLU A 231 19.27 -2.62 -16.36
CA GLU A 231 20.72 -2.49 -16.57
C GLU A 231 21.38 -1.43 -15.69
N VAL A 232 20.63 -0.43 -15.23
CA VAL A 232 21.17 0.75 -14.53
C VAL A 232 20.73 0.79 -13.09
N TRP A 233 19.44 1.05 -12.82
CA TRP A 233 18.97 1.32 -11.46
C TRP A 233 19.21 0.15 -10.51
N ASN A 234 18.76 -1.05 -10.89
CA ASN A 234 18.84 -2.21 -10.00
C ASN A 234 20.29 -2.67 -9.73
N HIS A 235 21.26 -2.27 -10.56
CA HIS A 235 22.67 -2.66 -10.46
C HIS A 235 23.61 -1.56 -10.01
N THR A 236 23.12 -0.32 -9.84
CA THR A 236 23.91 0.83 -9.39
C THR A 236 23.59 1.18 -7.94
N ALA A 237 24.61 1.43 -7.12
CA ALA A 237 24.40 1.90 -5.76
C ALA A 237 23.85 3.35 -5.77
N PRO A 238 22.70 3.62 -5.14
CA PRO A 238 22.18 4.98 -5.03
C PRO A 238 23.09 5.82 -4.11
N PRO A 239 23.13 7.16 -4.27
CA PRO A 239 24.00 8.04 -3.49
C PRO A 239 23.71 7.95 -1.97
N PRO A 240 24.70 8.20 -1.09
CA PRO A 240 24.57 7.98 0.36
C PRO A 240 23.50 8.86 1.04
N SER A 241 23.16 10.02 0.48
CA SER A 241 22.04 10.87 0.94
C SER A 241 20.66 10.25 0.66
N ALA A 242 20.59 9.30 -0.28
CA ALA A 242 19.38 8.60 -0.69
C ALA A 242 19.10 7.31 0.12
N ALA A 243 20.12 6.74 0.75
CA ALA A 243 20.03 5.51 1.55
C ALA A 243 19.12 5.65 2.80
N GLY A 244 18.97 6.87 3.33
CA GLY A 244 18.25 7.11 4.58
C GLY A 244 18.81 6.28 5.76
N PRO A 245 18.22 6.36 6.96
CA PRO A 245 18.65 5.52 8.09
C PRO A 245 18.27 4.04 7.92
N ARG A 246 17.45 3.69 6.91
CA ARG A 246 17.02 2.31 6.66
C ARG A 246 18.11 1.47 6.01
N TYR A 247 18.94 2.06 5.16
CA TYR A 247 20.03 1.38 4.49
C TYR A 247 21.34 1.87 5.12
N GLY A 248 22.13 0.97 5.70
CA GLY A 248 23.44 1.34 6.26
C GLY A 248 24.36 1.98 5.21
N ARG A 249 25.40 2.71 5.63
CA ARG A 249 26.34 3.44 4.75
C ARG A 249 27.01 2.60 3.64
N ALA A 250 26.96 1.27 3.72
CA ALA A 250 27.54 0.34 2.74
C ALA A 250 26.49 -0.51 1.99
N SER A 251 25.22 -0.07 1.99
CA SER A 251 24.14 -0.80 1.31
C SER A 251 24.28 -0.62 -0.20
N GLY A 252 24.87 -1.61 -0.87
CA GLY A 252 25.14 -1.61 -2.31
C GLY A 252 23.93 -1.42 -3.24
N SER A 253 24.01 -1.92 -4.47
CA SER A 253 22.92 -1.78 -5.44
C SER A 253 21.61 -2.42 -4.95
N PRO A 254 20.43 -2.04 -5.50
CA PRO A 254 19.18 -2.71 -5.18
C PRO A 254 19.23 -4.24 -5.32
N ALA A 255 19.90 -4.77 -6.35
CA ALA A 255 20.12 -6.20 -6.54
C ALA A 255 20.97 -6.80 -5.41
N GLN A 256 22.06 -6.16 -5.00
CA GLN A 256 22.89 -6.62 -3.86
C GLN A 256 22.11 -6.61 -2.54
N ARG A 257 21.22 -5.63 -2.34
CA ARG A 257 20.31 -5.60 -1.17
C ARG A 257 19.31 -6.75 -1.23
N TYR A 258 18.74 -7.02 -2.40
CA TYR A 258 17.87 -8.17 -2.61
C TYR A 258 18.57 -9.49 -2.27
N ASP A 259 19.76 -9.73 -2.83
CA ASP A 259 20.54 -10.94 -2.58
C ASP A 259 20.85 -11.12 -1.09
N THR A 260 21.19 -10.02 -0.42
CA THR A 260 21.44 -10.01 1.03
C THR A 260 20.20 -10.39 1.82
N LEU A 261 19.02 -9.84 1.48
CA LEU A 261 17.78 -10.18 2.18
C LEU A 261 17.30 -11.60 1.88
N VAL A 262 17.43 -12.07 0.64
CA VAL A 262 17.12 -13.44 0.24
C VAL A 262 18.00 -14.44 0.99
N ALA A 263 19.32 -14.20 1.03
CA ALA A 263 20.26 -15.04 1.76
C ALA A 263 19.93 -15.09 3.26
N ARG A 264 19.35 -14.00 3.80
CA ARG A 264 18.92 -13.92 5.20
C ARG A 264 17.65 -14.71 5.49
N ILE A 265 16.68 -14.72 4.58
CA ILE A 265 15.37 -15.38 4.77
C ILE A 265 15.33 -16.83 4.27
N GLY A 266 16.26 -17.23 3.40
CA GLY A 266 16.39 -18.60 2.90
C GLY A 266 15.34 -19.02 1.87
N TRP A 267 14.62 -18.07 1.25
CA TRP A 267 13.68 -18.36 0.17
C TRP A 267 13.67 -17.24 -0.88
N VAL A 268 13.30 -17.61 -2.11
CA VAL A 268 13.17 -16.72 -3.29
C VAL A 268 11.75 -16.84 -3.82
N ALA A 269 11.16 -15.72 -4.25
CA ALA A 269 9.85 -15.75 -4.90
C ALA A 269 9.94 -16.52 -6.23
N THR A 270 8.84 -17.14 -6.66
CA THR A 270 8.71 -17.71 -8.01
C THR A 270 7.82 -16.81 -8.85
N PRO A 271 8.01 -16.76 -10.19
CA PRO A 271 7.14 -15.99 -11.05
C PRO A 271 5.71 -16.57 -11.04
N LEU A 272 4.72 -15.74 -11.40
CA LEU A 272 3.34 -16.24 -11.53
C LEU A 272 3.26 -17.37 -12.54
N PRO A 273 2.44 -18.41 -12.28
CA PRO A 273 2.14 -19.43 -13.27
C PRO A 273 1.72 -18.82 -14.61
N PRO A 274 2.10 -19.43 -15.75
CA PRO A 274 1.65 -19.08 -17.09
C PRO A 274 0.22 -18.57 -17.24
N GLN A 275 -0.76 -19.34 -16.74
CA GLN A 275 -2.18 -19.03 -16.90
C GLN A 275 -2.56 -17.80 -16.08
N ASP A 276 -2.12 -17.72 -14.83
CA ASP A 276 -2.31 -16.56 -13.95
C ASP A 276 -1.77 -15.27 -14.57
N PHE A 277 -0.58 -15.33 -15.18
CA PHE A 277 0.01 -14.20 -15.89
C PHE A 277 -0.88 -13.76 -17.07
N LEU A 278 -1.27 -14.70 -17.94
CA LEU A 278 -2.12 -14.42 -19.10
C LEU A 278 -3.51 -13.89 -18.69
N ASP A 279 -4.04 -14.33 -17.55
CA ASP A 279 -5.30 -13.89 -16.95
C ASP A 279 -5.30 -12.47 -16.43
N LEU A 280 -4.12 -11.89 -16.21
CA LEU A 280 -3.99 -10.50 -15.84
C LEU A 280 -3.87 -9.56 -17.04
N LEU A 281 -3.57 -10.07 -18.24
CA LEU A 281 -3.37 -9.27 -19.45
C LEU A 281 -4.68 -8.84 -20.13
N VAL A 282 -4.60 -7.78 -20.95
CA VAL A 282 -5.74 -7.25 -21.69
C VAL A 282 -6.17 -8.22 -22.78
N THR A 283 -7.45 -8.62 -22.78
CA THR A 283 -8.03 -9.50 -23.78
C THR A 283 -8.50 -8.72 -25.01
N ARG A 284 -8.12 -9.20 -26.19
CA ARG A 284 -8.51 -8.71 -27.51
C ARG A 284 -8.98 -9.88 -28.37
N SER A 285 -9.78 -9.58 -29.39
CA SER A 285 -10.22 -10.56 -30.37
C SER A 285 -9.90 -10.06 -31.77
N ARG A 286 -9.12 -10.81 -32.56
CA ARG A 286 -8.74 -10.45 -33.95
C ARG A 286 -8.58 -11.68 -34.84
N THR A 287 -8.63 -11.47 -36.15
CA THR A 287 -8.36 -12.48 -37.18
C THR A 287 -6.88 -12.46 -37.56
N VAL A 288 -6.30 -13.63 -37.87
CA VAL A 288 -4.95 -13.72 -38.45
C VAL A 288 -5.05 -13.62 -39.97
N GLY A 289 -4.51 -12.53 -40.54
CA GLY A 289 -4.49 -12.29 -41.98
C GLY A 289 -3.30 -12.94 -42.68
N PRO A 290 -3.21 -12.83 -44.02
CA PRO A 290 -2.08 -13.36 -44.79
C PRO A 290 -0.73 -12.78 -44.35
N ALA A 291 -0.68 -11.48 -44.05
CA ALA A 291 0.53 -10.77 -43.61
C ALA A 291 0.80 -10.85 -42.09
N GLY A 292 -0.01 -11.63 -41.36
CA GLY A 292 0.10 -11.80 -39.91
C GLY A 292 -1.06 -11.15 -39.15
N LEU A 293 -0.82 -10.87 -37.87
CA LEU A 293 -1.77 -10.25 -36.95
C LEU A 293 -1.50 -8.75 -36.86
N PHE A 294 -2.55 -7.93 -36.92
CA PHE A 294 -2.44 -6.47 -36.78
C PHE A 294 -3.15 -5.98 -35.51
N LEU A 295 -2.44 -5.24 -34.67
CA LEU A 295 -2.93 -4.64 -33.43
C LEU A 295 -2.33 -3.24 -33.28
N ASP A 296 -3.17 -2.23 -33.02
CA ASP A 296 -2.76 -0.84 -32.75
C ASP A 296 -1.69 -0.30 -33.72
N ARG A 297 -1.92 -0.52 -35.02
CA ARG A 297 -1.04 -0.17 -36.16
C ARG A 297 0.32 -0.91 -36.20
N ARG A 298 0.52 -1.91 -35.34
CA ARG A 298 1.69 -2.80 -35.35
C ARG A 298 1.33 -4.14 -35.98
N ARG A 299 2.32 -4.72 -36.66
CA ARG A 299 2.23 -6.05 -37.28
C ARG A 299 2.98 -7.05 -36.41
N TYR A 300 2.33 -8.16 -36.13
CA TYR A 300 2.86 -9.30 -35.38
C TYR A 300 2.89 -10.50 -36.32
N ASP A 301 4.05 -11.13 -36.43
CA ASP A 301 4.28 -12.16 -37.44
C ASP A 301 5.32 -13.19 -36.99
N GLY A 302 5.18 -14.42 -37.48
CA GLY A 302 6.06 -15.53 -37.14
C GLY A 302 5.57 -16.83 -37.75
N SER A 303 6.44 -17.84 -37.78
CA SER A 303 6.13 -19.18 -38.31
C SER A 303 4.98 -19.85 -37.55
N VAL A 304 4.84 -19.57 -36.26
CA VAL A 304 3.75 -20.06 -35.38
C VAL A 304 2.36 -19.70 -35.88
N LEU A 305 2.21 -18.65 -36.71
CA LEU A 305 0.93 -18.23 -37.27
C LEU A 305 0.53 -18.97 -38.55
N ASN A 306 1.45 -19.72 -39.19
CA ASN A 306 1.22 -20.25 -40.54
C ASN A 306 -0.02 -21.14 -40.66
N GLY A 307 -0.30 -21.97 -39.65
CA GLY A 307 -1.52 -22.80 -39.60
C GLY A 307 -2.81 -22.04 -39.27
N LEU A 308 -2.71 -20.77 -38.85
CA LEU A 308 -3.83 -19.93 -38.41
C LEU A 308 -4.19 -18.84 -39.43
N ARG A 309 -3.32 -18.57 -40.41
CA ARG A 309 -3.56 -17.57 -41.45
C ARG A 309 -4.80 -17.93 -42.25
N SER A 310 -5.76 -17.00 -42.31
CA SER A 310 -7.02 -17.18 -43.04
C SER A 310 -7.87 -18.37 -42.58
N HIS A 311 -7.66 -18.88 -41.35
CA HIS A 311 -8.44 -19.98 -40.79
C HIS A 311 -9.94 -19.63 -40.72
N LYS A 312 -10.81 -20.56 -41.10
CA LYS A 312 -12.28 -20.41 -41.04
C LYS A 312 -12.85 -21.50 -40.13
N SER A 313 -13.79 -21.15 -39.27
CA SER A 313 -14.42 -22.08 -38.33
C SER A 313 -15.28 -23.15 -39.03
N ALA A 314 -15.69 -22.89 -40.27
CA ALA A 314 -16.41 -23.83 -41.13
C ALA A 314 -16.07 -23.60 -42.62
N PRO A 315 -16.17 -24.63 -43.48
CA PRO A 315 -16.02 -24.46 -44.93
C PRO A 315 -16.99 -23.39 -45.46
N GLY A 316 -16.47 -22.40 -46.18
CA GLY A 316 -17.27 -21.27 -46.70
C GLY A 316 -17.59 -20.14 -45.71
N GLY A 317 -17.28 -20.30 -44.41
CA GLY A 317 -17.60 -19.31 -43.37
C GLY A 317 -16.68 -18.09 -43.30
N ASN A 318 -16.98 -17.18 -42.37
CA ASN A 318 -16.14 -16.03 -42.03
C ASN A 318 -14.81 -16.46 -41.41
N ARG A 319 -13.80 -15.59 -41.51
CA ARG A 319 -12.50 -15.81 -40.84
C ARG A 319 -12.68 -15.90 -39.33
N SER A 320 -12.02 -16.89 -38.74
CA SER A 320 -12.05 -17.15 -37.30
C SER A 320 -11.40 -16.00 -36.55
N ARG A 321 -12.02 -15.59 -35.45
CA ARG A 321 -11.42 -14.63 -34.52
C ARG A 321 -10.76 -15.39 -33.38
N PHE A 322 -9.53 -15.03 -33.09
CA PHE A 322 -8.73 -15.63 -32.04
C PHE A 322 -8.69 -14.73 -30.82
N GLU A 323 -8.65 -15.34 -29.63
CA GLU A 323 -8.41 -14.66 -28.37
C GLU A 323 -6.93 -14.28 -28.29
N ILE A 324 -6.66 -13.03 -27.94
CA ILE A 324 -5.31 -12.48 -27.87
C ILE A 324 -5.14 -11.75 -26.54
N ARG A 325 -4.09 -12.06 -25.80
CA ARG A 325 -3.68 -11.35 -24.59
C ARG A 325 -2.55 -10.38 -24.95
N THR A 326 -2.65 -9.15 -24.46
CA THR A 326 -1.71 -8.06 -24.77
C THR A 326 -1.29 -7.32 -23.51
N ASP A 327 0.00 -7.02 -23.39
CA ASP A 327 0.52 -6.00 -22.47
C ASP A 327 0.59 -4.65 -23.20
N PRO A 328 -0.26 -3.65 -22.87
CA PRO A 328 -0.23 -2.35 -23.53
C PRO A 328 1.08 -1.57 -23.32
N TYR A 329 1.90 -1.97 -22.34
CA TYR A 329 3.21 -1.37 -22.04
C TYR A 329 4.37 -2.23 -22.55
N HIS A 330 4.11 -3.27 -23.35
CA HIS A 330 5.17 -4.07 -23.96
C HIS A 330 4.76 -4.54 -25.35
N ALA A 331 5.12 -3.76 -26.36
CA ALA A 331 4.66 -4.00 -27.72
C ALA A 331 5.43 -5.09 -28.47
N ALA A 332 6.48 -5.68 -27.90
CA ALA A 332 7.35 -6.62 -28.61
C ALA A 332 6.72 -8.00 -28.84
N HIS A 333 5.77 -8.43 -28.00
CA HIS A 333 5.11 -9.74 -28.14
C HIS A 333 3.62 -9.66 -27.75
N VAL A 334 2.84 -10.57 -28.31
CA VAL A 334 1.44 -10.85 -27.92
C VAL A 334 1.22 -12.35 -27.81
N TRP A 335 0.23 -12.77 -27.03
CA TRP A 335 -0.09 -14.18 -26.84
C TRP A 335 -1.43 -14.50 -27.47
N LEU A 336 -1.45 -15.41 -28.44
CA LEU A 336 -2.64 -15.82 -29.17
C LEU A 336 -3.08 -17.21 -28.75
N ARG A 337 -4.37 -17.41 -28.51
CA ARG A 337 -4.94 -18.73 -28.23
C ARG A 337 -5.35 -19.39 -29.54
N ASP A 338 -4.78 -20.55 -29.82
CA ASP A 338 -5.11 -21.34 -31.02
C ASP A 338 -6.44 -22.12 -30.84
N PRO A 339 -6.95 -22.79 -31.89
CA PRO A 339 -8.17 -23.59 -31.79
C PRO A 339 -8.05 -24.80 -30.86
N SER A 340 -6.85 -25.33 -30.63
CA SER A 340 -6.61 -26.43 -29.68
C SER A 340 -6.64 -25.97 -28.21
N GLY A 341 -6.65 -24.66 -27.98
CA GLY A 341 -6.65 -24.03 -26.66
C GLY A 341 -5.26 -23.72 -26.13
N GLN A 342 -4.20 -23.98 -26.88
CA GLN A 342 -2.81 -23.65 -26.56
C GLN A 342 -2.50 -22.17 -26.80
N TRP A 343 -1.57 -21.63 -26.01
CA TRP A 343 -1.10 -20.26 -26.13
C TRP A 343 0.18 -20.18 -26.96
N LEU A 344 0.16 -19.35 -28.00
CA LEU A 344 1.27 -19.09 -28.91
C LEU A 344 1.81 -17.67 -28.68
N THR A 345 3.11 -17.56 -28.45
CA THR A 345 3.78 -16.25 -28.37
C THR A 345 4.13 -15.77 -29.79
N VAL A 346 3.72 -14.55 -30.13
CA VAL A 346 3.92 -13.94 -31.45
C VAL A 346 4.67 -12.63 -31.29
N SER A 347 5.81 -12.51 -31.95
CA SER A 347 6.65 -11.30 -31.90
C SER A 347 6.15 -10.22 -32.86
N ALA A 348 6.40 -8.96 -32.51
CA ALA A 348 6.27 -7.85 -33.44
C ALA A 348 7.22 -8.07 -34.61
N ALA A 349 6.72 -7.91 -35.83
CA ALA A 349 7.56 -7.99 -37.01
C ALA A 349 8.45 -6.73 -37.04
N THR A 350 9.76 -6.90 -36.94
CA THR A 350 10.71 -5.80 -37.08
C THR A 350 10.53 -5.12 -38.44
N ALA A 351 10.27 -3.82 -38.46
CA ALA A 351 10.82 -2.99 -39.52
C ALA A 351 12.35 -3.07 -39.34
N SER A 352 13.06 -3.46 -40.39
CA SER A 352 14.48 -3.87 -40.38
C SER A 352 15.39 -3.07 -39.41
N GLY A 353 16.09 -3.79 -38.51
CA GLY A 353 17.36 -3.37 -37.88
C GLY A 353 17.35 -3.21 -36.34
N PRO A 354 18.16 -3.98 -35.57
CA PRO A 354 18.29 -3.78 -34.13
C PRO A 354 19.25 -2.62 -33.79
N LEU A 355 18.82 -1.71 -32.92
CA LEU A 355 19.71 -0.81 -32.18
C LEU A 355 20.57 -1.66 -31.23
N ARG A 356 21.77 -2.04 -31.66
CA ARG A 356 22.82 -2.52 -30.75
C ARG A 356 23.40 -1.32 -30.00
N MET A 357 23.14 -1.24 -28.70
CA MET A 357 23.94 -0.40 -27.80
C MET A 357 24.77 -1.34 -26.93
N SER A 358 26.09 -1.33 -27.14
CA SER A 358 27.03 -2.04 -26.26
C SER A 358 27.14 -1.29 -24.92
N PRO A 359 27.29 -2.00 -23.78
CA PRO A 359 27.55 -1.34 -22.51
C PRO A 359 29.03 -0.98 -22.44
N THR A 360 29.35 0.21 -21.90
CA THR A 360 30.37 0.49 -20.86
C THR A 360 30.91 1.93 -20.98
N SER A 361 31.17 2.51 -19.80
CA SER A 361 31.97 3.71 -19.47
C SER A 361 31.48 5.08 -19.95
N ALA A 362 31.06 5.92 -18.99
CA ALA A 362 31.69 7.22 -18.69
C ALA A 362 30.73 8.09 -17.84
N PHE A 363 30.93 8.06 -16.51
CA PHE A 363 30.55 9.18 -15.63
C PHE A 363 31.85 9.73 -15.04
N GLU A 364 32.57 10.52 -15.85
CA GLU A 364 33.59 11.42 -15.34
C GLU A 364 33.71 12.66 -16.24
N ARG A 365 33.14 13.76 -15.70
CA ARG A 365 33.72 15.11 -15.64
C ARG A 365 33.72 16.04 -16.86
N VAL A 366 33.53 17.32 -16.49
CA VAL A 366 33.91 18.59 -17.13
C VAL A 366 32.89 19.29 -18.03
N GLU A 367 32.29 20.31 -17.40
CA GLU A 367 32.14 21.71 -17.83
C GLU A 367 32.40 22.12 -19.28
N ALA A 368 31.59 23.14 -19.64
CA ALA A 368 31.93 24.33 -20.42
C ALA A 368 31.35 24.43 -21.84
N ARG A 369 30.70 25.59 -22.01
CA ARG A 369 30.46 26.37 -23.23
C ARG A 369 29.13 26.20 -23.95
N ASP A 370 28.26 27.17 -23.68
CA ASP A 370 27.88 28.24 -24.62
C ASP A 370 27.79 27.83 -26.11
N THR A 371 26.59 27.88 -26.68
CA THR A 371 26.12 29.08 -27.41
C THR A 371 24.73 28.87 -28.02
N LYS A 372 23.87 29.87 -27.79
CA LYS A 372 22.86 30.47 -28.69
C LYS A 372 22.19 29.58 -29.76
N ALA A 373 20.86 29.46 -29.68
CA ALA A 373 19.96 30.13 -30.63
C ALA A 373 18.48 30.07 -30.19
N THR A 374 17.84 31.22 -30.37
CA THR A 374 16.53 31.71 -29.93
C THR A 374 15.38 31.18 -30.82
N PRO A 375 14.11 31.20 -30.34
CA PRO A 375 13.02 30.33 -30.78
C PRO A 375 12.02 31.04 -31.71
N SER A 376 11.04 30.29 -32.27
CA SER A 376 9.78 30.83 -32.84
C SER A 376 8.82 29.69 -33.27
N PRO A 377 7.49 29.91 -33.41
CA PRO A 377 6.56 29.95 -32.28
C PRO A 377 5.36 28.99 -32.45
N LEU A 378 4.65 28.85 -31.34
CA LEU A 378 3.35 28.17 -31.18
C LEU A 378 2.30 28.61 -32.22
N ARG A 379 1.61 27.63 -32.81
CA ARG A 379 0.26 27.82 -33.36
C ARG A 379 -0.75 27.12 -32.47
N THR A 380 -1.45 27.93 -31.69
CA THR A 380 -2.71 27.62 -31.03
C THR A 380 -3.76 27.20 -32.05
N ARG A 381 -4.47 26.10 -31.77
CA ARG A 381 -5.78 25.86 -32.37
C ARG A 381 -6.74 25.38 -31.28
N GLN A 382 -7.65 26.28 -30.93
CA GLN A 382 -8.83 26.00 -30.12
C GLN A 382 -9.90 25.28 -30.96
N LEU A 383 -10.96 24.90 -30.24
CA LEU A 383 -12.26 24.33 -30.63
C LEU A 383 -12.25 22.81 -30.83
N SER A 384 -13.20 22.04 -30.32
CA SER A 384 -14.51 22.42 -29.77
C SER A 384 -15.17 21.23 -29.06
N SER A 385 -16.06 21.60 -28.14
CA SER A 385 -17.12 20.82 -27.51
C SER A 385 -17.80 19.77 -28.40
N ARG A 386 -17.96 18.55 -27.85
CA ARG A 386 -19.08 17.67 -28.15
C ARG A 386 -19.67 17.09 -26.86
N THR A 387 -20.91 17.46 -26.64
CA THR A 387 -21.88 16.96 -25.67
C THR A 387 -22.47 15.61 -26.10
N ALA A 388 -23.11 14.96 -25.12
CA ALA A 388 -24.05 13.83 -25.21
C ALA A 388 -23.42 12.46 -25.54
N GLU A 389 -23.83 11.33 -24.99
CA GLU A 389 -24.91 10.92 -24.08
C GLU A 389 -24.63 9.44 -23.75
N GLY A 390 -25.00 8.96 -22.57
CA GLY A 390 -24.91 7.52 -22.26
C GLY A 390 -24.66 7.24 -20.78
N ALA A 391 -25.66 7.47 -19.95
CA ALA A 391 -25.66 6.96 -18.58
C ALA A 391 -25.86 5.43 -18.60
N PRO A 392 -24.98 4.62 -18.00
CA PRO A 392 -25.27 3.21 -17.77
C PRO A 392 -26.13 3.05 -16.51
N THR A 393 -27.23 2.34 -16.67
CA THR A 393 -28.21 1.93 -15.66
C THR A 393 -27.53 1.04 -14.58
N PRO A 394 -27.87 1.17 -13.28
CA PRO A 394 -27.25 0.36 -12.23
C PRO A 394 -27.69 -1.10 -12.32
N VAL A 395 -26.71 -2.01 -12.45
CA VAL A 395 -26.91 -3.45 -12.34
C VAL A 395 -27.18 -3.80 -10.87
N ARG A 396 -28.38 -4.31 -10.60
CA ARG A 396 -28.78 -4.82 -9.29
C ARG A 396 -28.05 -6.15 -9.03
N TYR A 397 -27.15 -6.18 -8.05
CA TYR A 397 -26.51 -7.40 -7.57
C TYR A 397 -27.55 -8.29 -6.87
N GLU A 398 -27.82 -9.47 -7.40
CA GLU A 398 -28.38 -10.56 -6.61
C GLU A 398 -27.26 -11.20 -5.79
N PRO A 399 -27.49 -11.54 -4.51
CA PRO A 399 -26.47 -12.12 -3.66
C PRO A 399 -26.10 -13.51 -4.17
N ALA A 400 -24.85 -13.66 -4.60
CA ALA A 400 -24.26 -14.95 -4.94
C ALA A 400 -24.40 -15.90 -3.75
N GLN A 401 -25.03 -17.04 -4.01
CA GLN A 401 -25.20 -18.14 -3.05
C GLN A 401 -23.82 -18.54 -2.49
N SER A 402 -23.73 -18.61 -1.16
CA SER A 402 -22.51 -18.94 -0.43
C SER A 402 -22.04 -20.37 -0.74
N PRO A 403 -20.76 -20.61 -1.07
CA PRO A 403 -20.20 -21.94 -0.99
C PRO A 403 -20.08 -22.33 0.49
N ALA A 404 -20.53 -23.55 0.84
CA ALA A 404 -20.35 -24.14 2.16
C ALA A 404 -18.85 -24.39 2.45
N PRO A 405 -18.44 -24.43 3.74
CA PRO A 405 -17.05 -24.19 4.14
C PRO A 405 -16.21 -25.46 4.17
N GLU A 406 -15.09 -25.48 3.44
CA GLU A 406 -13.95 -26.35 3.81
C GLU A 406 -13.09 -25.60 4.83
N ASP A 407 -13.02 -26.16 6.04
CA ASP A 407 -12.46 -25.61 7.27
C ASP A 407 -10.92 -25.60 7.27
N SER A 408 -10.30 -25.03 6.22
CA SER A 408 -8.84 -24.95 6.11
C SER A 408 -8.26 -24.04 7.21
N ASP A 409 -7.16 -24.48 7.82
CA ASP A 409 -6.40 -23.73 8.84
C ASP A 409 -6.09 -22.29 8.42
N ARG A 410 -5.86 -22.05 7.12
CA ARG A 410 -5.63 -20.71 6.58
C ARG A 410 -6.87 -19.81 6.66
N VAL A 411 -8.05 -20.36 6.40
CA VAL A 411 -9.34 -19.63 6.51
C VAL A 411 -9.62 -19.32 7.97
N ARG A 412 -9.43 -20.31 8.86
CA ARG A 412 -9.58 -20.13 10.31
C ARG A 412 -8.57 -19.13 10.87
N ALA A 413 -7.31 -19.18 10.47
CA ALA A 413 -6.30 -18.20 10.88
C ALA A 413 -6.65 -16.78 10.38
N THR A 414 -7.15 -16.64 9.14
CA THR A 414 -7.60 -15.35 8.59
C THR A 414 -8.82 -14.81 9.34
N TYR A 415 -9.74 -15.69 9.74
CA TYR A 415 -10.87 -15.34 10.59
C TYR A 415 -10.40 -14.86 11.96
N HIS A 416 -9.51 -15.60 12.63
CA HIS A 416 -8.99 -15.22 13.95
C HIS A 416 -8.14 -13.95 13.90
N ALA A 417 -7.46 -13.64 12.79
CA ALA A 417 -6.80 -12.33 12.61
C ALA A 417 -7.78 -11.15 12.73
N GLN A 418 -9.07 -11.39 12.46
CA GLN A 418 -10.15 -10.40 12.49
C GLN A 418 -11.12 -10.63 13.66
N LEU A 419 -10.75 -11.47 14.65
CA LEU A 419 -11.62 -11.84 15.76
C LEU A 419 -12.22 -10.58 16.42
N PRO A 420 -13.55 -10.42 16.46
CA PRO A 420 -14.18 -9.22 17.01
C PRO A 420 -14.05 -9.21 18.52
N ILE A 421 -13.42 -8.16 19.06
CA ILE A 421 -13.39 -7.88 20.51
C ILE A 421 -14.24 -6.65 20.73
N GLU A 422 -15.41 -6.86 21.35
CA GLU A 422 -16.46 -5.86 21.44
C GLU A 422 -16.91 -5.69 22.89
N PRO A 423 -16.17 -4.91 23.70
CA PRO A 423 -16.54 -4.66 25.08
C PRO A 423 -17.85 -3.86 25.19
N PRO A 424 -18.63 -4.02 26.27
CA PRO A 424 -19.87 -3.26 26.51
C PRO A 424 -19.68 -1.75 26.43
N VAL A 425 -18.55 -1.20 26.90
CA VAL A 425 -18.24 0.24 26.82
C VAL A 425 -18.13 0.74 25.37
N LEU A 426 -17.68 -0.13 24.45
CA LEU A 426 -17.59 0.18 23.02
C LEU A 426 -19.00 0.25 22.41
N MET A 427 -19.88 -0.69 22.78
CA MET A 427 -21.28 -0.68 22.32
C MET A 427 -22.05 0.52 22.87
N ALA A 428 -21.90 0.83 24.17
CA ALA A 428 -22.52 2.01 24.78
C ALA A 428 -22.09 3.32 24.09
N ALA A 429 -20.82 3.42 23.68
CA ALA A 429 -20.33 4.58 22.93
C ALA A 429 -20.96 4.68 21.53
N ILE A 430 -21.10 3.55 20.82
CA ILE A 430 -21.80 3.50 19.52
C ILE A 430 -23.25 3.94 19.70
N ASP A 431 -23.98 3.34 20.64
CA ASP A 431 -25.39 3.63 20.88
C ASP A 431 -25.59 5.11 21.26
N ARG A 432 -24.66 5.68 22.04
CA ARG A 432 -24.67 7.11 22.38
C ARG A 432 -24.48 8.01 21.15
N ILE A 433 -23.58 7.65 20.25
CA ILE A 433 -23.36 8.40 19.00
C ILE A 433 -24.59 8.27 18.09
N GLU A 434 -25.16 7.07 17.95
CA GLU A 434 -26.36 6.85 17.14
C GLU A 434 -27.57 7.62 17.68
N GLN A 435 -27.76 7.64 19.00
CA GLN A 435 -28.78 8.46 19.65
C GLN A 435 -28.60 9.94 19.31
N GLN A 436 -27.36 10.46 19.36
CA GLN A 436 -27.11 11.86 19.02
C GLN A 436 -27.36 12.17 17.54
N ILE A 437 -27.03 11.24 16.64
CA ILE A 437 -27.38 11.36 15.22
C ILE A 437 -28.90 11.47 15.05
N MET A 438 -29.69 10.64 15.72
CA MET A 438 -31.15 10.67 15.66
C MET A 438 -31.74 11.97 16.22
N LEU A 439 -31.16 12.50 17.30
CA LEU A 439 -31.54 13.80 17.87
C LEU A 439 -31.27 14.94 16.88
N ASN A 440 -30.13 14.90 16.20
CA ASN A 440 -29.75 15.93 15.22
C ASN A 440 -30.54 15.85 13.90
N GLU A 441 -31.19 14.71 13.58
CA GLU A 441 -32.07 14.58 12.41
C GLU A 441 -33.33 15.47 12.51
N HIS A 442 -33.80 15.75 13.73
CA HIS A 442 -35.02 16.53 13.98
C HIS A 442 -34.73 17.89 14.64
N ALA A 443 -33.46 18.26 14.78
CA ALA A 443 -33.08 19.51 15.42
C ALA A 443 -33.36 20.70 14.47
N PRO A 444 -34.20 21.69 14.89
CA PRO A 444 -34.56 22.83 14.04
C PRO A 444 -33.43 23.85 13.87
N ALA A 445 -32.36 23.76 14.67
CA ALA A 445 -31.21 24.67 14.66
C ALA A 445 -29.93 23.94 15.13
N THR A 446 -29.06 24.64 15.88
CA THR A 446 -27.74 24.19 16.37
C THR A 446 -27.70 22.70 16.77
N ARG A 447 -26.76 21.97 16.18
CA ARG A 447 -26.55 20.53 16.42
C ARG A 447 -25.47 20.33 17.46
N TYR A 448 -25.64 19.30 18.31
CA TYR A 448 -24.58 18.88 19.21
C TYR A 448 -23.68 17.88 18.49
N GLY A 449 -22.37 18.10 18.60
CA GLY A 449 -21.37 17.11 18.20
C GLY A 449 -21.01 16.20 19.38
N LEU A 450 -20.10 15.26 19.15
CA LEU A 450 -19.56 14.40 20.20
C LEU A 450 -18.02 14.44 20.21
N LEU A 451 -17.45 14.33 21.40
CA LEU A 451 -16.02 14.08 21.61
C LEU A 451 -15.85 12.68 22.18
N LEU A 452 -15.40 11.75 21.33
CA LEU A 452 -15.03 10.39 21.70
C LEU A 452 -13.58 10.39 22.20
N HIS A 453 -13.38 10.29 23.51
CA HIS A 453 -12.04 10.35 24.09
C HIS A 453 -11.69 9.10 24.89
N GLY A 454 -10.41 8.75 24.92
CA GLY A 454 -9.93 7.59 25.66
C GLY A 454 -8.48 7.25 25.33
N PRO A 455 -7.77 6.46 26.16
CA PRO A 455 -6.39 6.09 25.89
C PRO A 455 -6.17 5.49 24.49
N PRO A 456 -4.95 5.55 23.93
CA PRO A 456 -4.63 4.84 22.69
C PRO A 456 -5.01 3.36 22.77
N GLY A 457 -5.52 2.78 21.68
CA GLY A 457 -5.81 1.34 21.59
C GLY A 457 -7.13 0.85 22.24
N ILE A 458 -7.91 1.74 22.86
CA ILE A 458 -9.15 1.32 23.54
C ILE A 458 -10.35 1.05 22.61
N GLY A 459 -10.20 1.27 21.30
CA GLY A 459 -11.24 1.01 20.29
C GLY A 459 -11.97 2.24 19.75
N LYS A 460 -11.41 3.46 19.89
CA LYS A 460 -11.99 4.70 19.34
C LYS A 460 -12.26 4.60 17.84
N THR A 461 -11.24 4.22 17.06
CA THR A 461 -11.38 4.01 15.61
C THR A 461 -12.44 2.95 15.30
N THR A 462 -12.48 1.85 16.07
CA THR A 462 -13.50 0.79 15.91
C THR A 462 -14.92 1.32 16.13
N VAL A 463 -15.13 2.20 17.10
CA VAL A 463 -16.42 2.89 17.30
C VAL A 463 -16.77 3.73 16.07
N LEU A 464 -15.84 4.56 15.59
CA LEU A 464 -16.06 5.40 14.41
C LEU A 464 -16.41 4.56 13.17
N ASP A 465 -15.66 3.49 12.90
CA ASP A 465 -15.89 2.60 11.77
C ASP A 465 -17.27 1.93 11.84
N LYS A 466 -17.66 1.43 13.01
CA LYS A 466 -18.98 0.81 13.21
C LYS A 466 -20.12 1.80 13.05
N VAL A 467 -19.99 3.00 13.61
CA VAL A 467 -20.99 4.07 13.43
C VAL A 467 -21.08 4.46 11.95
N ALA A 468 -19.96 4.60 11.25
CA ALA A 468 -19.93 4.92 9.82
C ALA A 468 -20.67 3.86 8.99
N GLN A 469 -20.42 2.58 9.27
CA GLN A 469 -21.07 1.45 8.60
C GLN A 469 -22.58 1.42 8.88
N ARG A 470 -22.99 1.54 10.16
CA ARG A 470 -24.42 1.54 10.53
C ARG A 470 -25.16 2.73 9.92
N HIS A 471 -24.58 3.94 9.97
CA HIS A 471 -25.18 5.13 9.39
C HIS A 471 -25.31 5.03 7.86
N SER A 472 -24.24 4.59 7.18
CA SER A 472 -24.26 4.40 5.72
C SER A 472 -25.29 3.35 5.31
N ALA A 473 -25.37 2.22 6.01
CA ALA A 473 -26.37 1.18 5.76
C ALA A 473 -27.81 1.68 5.99
N ARG A 474 -28.04 2.52 7.01
CA ARG A 474 -29.33 3.17 7.26
C ARG A 474 -29.72 4.13 6.13
N MET A 475 -28.77 4.91 5.63
CA MET A 475 -29.00 5.86 4.53
C MET A 475 -29.21 5.17 3.18
N ALA A 476 -28.49 4.08 2.91
CA ALA A 476 -28.64 3.29 1.68
C ALA A 476 -30.02 2.64 1.52
N ARG A 477 -30.78 2.48 2.62
CA ARG A 477 -32.17 1.99 2.59
C ARG A 477 -33.18 3.07 2.18
N ARG A 478 -32.79 4.35 2.13
CA ARG A 478 -33.67 5.45 1.71
C ARG A 478 -33.70 5.54 0.17
N PRO A 479 -34.87 5.70 -0.47
CA PRO A 479 -34.99 5.74 -1.94
C PRO A 479 -34.13 6.84 -2.60
N ASN A 480 -33.99 7.99 -1.94
CA ASN A 480 -33.11 9.10 -2.34
C ASN A 480 -32.02 9.31 -1.28
N GLY A 481 -31.29 8.25 -0.95
CA GLY A 481 -30.16 8.33 -0.03
C GLY A 481 -29.09 9.30 -0.54
N PRO A 482 -28.38 10.03 0.34
CA PRO A 482 -27.32 10.92 -0.06
C PRO A 482 -26.15 10.15 -0.70
N PRO A 483 -25.46 10.72 -1.70
CA PRO A 483 -24.33 10.06 -2.37
C PRO A 483 -23.15 9.82 -1.41
N VAL A 484 -22.92 10.70 -0.44
CA VAL A 484 -21.88 10.52 0.59
C VAL A 484 -22.51 10.74 1.98
N PRO A 485 -23.14 9.71 2.58
CA PRO A 485 -23.82 9.86 3.88
C PRO A 485 -22.86 10.17 5.03
N VAL A 486 -21.62 9.68 4.94
CA VAL A 486 -20.59 9.79 5.97
C VAL A 486 -19.29 10.31 5.38
N VAL A 487 -18.72 11.33 5.99
CA VAL A 487 -17.35 11.79 5.74
C VAL A 487 -16.48 11.32 6.89
N TYR A 488 -15.44 10.53 6.61
CA TYR A 488 -14.47 10.09 7.60
C TYR A 488 -13.08 10.61 7.23
N VAL A 489 -12.46 11.37 8.13
CA VAL A 489 -11.10 11.89 7.99
C VAL A 489 -10.27 11.52 9.21
N ARG A 490 -9.04 11.06 8.99
CA ARG A 490 -8.04 10.87 10.04
C ARG A 490 -6.98 11.95 9.89
N LEU A 491 -6.77 12.73 10.94
CA LEU A 491 -5.85 13.85 10.87
C LEU A 491 -4.38 13.39 10.99
N PRO A 492 -3.47 13.92 10.15
CA PRO A 492 -2.04 13.69 10.33
C PRO A 492 -1.46 14.55 11.47
N PRO A 493 -0.28 14.18 12.01
CA PRO A 493 0.46 15.03 12.94
C PRO A 493 0.71 16.43 12.36
N ALA A 494 0.64 17.45 13.23
CA ALA A 494 0.82 18.85 12.85
C ALA A 494 -0.17 19.38 11.78
N THR A 495 -1.45 18.99 11.87
CA THR A 495 -2.49 19.41 10.93
C THR A 495 -2.64 20.94 10.89
N THR A 496 -2.61 21.50 9.68
CA THR A 496 -2.89 22.94 9.43
C THR A 496 -4.32 23.16 8.95
N PRO A 497 -4.90 24.38 9.05
CA PRO A 497 -6.27 24.65 8.60
C PRO A 497 -6.52 24.24 7.14
N ARG A 498 -5.55 24.50 6.25
CA ARG A 498 -5.65 24.13 4.84
C ARG A 498 -5.62 22.61 4.65
N MET A 499 -4.82 21.91 5.45
CA MET A 499 -4.73 20.45 5.41
C MET A 499 -6.04 19.80 5.85
N LEU A 500 -6.65 20.27 6.95
CA LEU A 500 -7.98 19.84 7.40
C LEU A 500 -9.03 20.00 6.28
N LEU A 501 -9.09 21.19 5.68
CA LEU A 501 -10.03 21.47 4.60
C LEU A 501 -9.78 20.62 3.36
N ASN A 502 -8.52 20.35 3.01
CA ASN A 502 -8.19 19.47 1.89
C ASN A 502 -8.61 18.03 2.17
N GLU A 503 -8.36 17.49 3.37
CA GLU A 503 -8.80 16.13 3.73
C GLU A 503 -10.32 15.99 3.64
N LEU A 504 -11.06 16.99 4.12
CA LEU A 504 -12.51 17.06 4.00
C LEU A 504 -12.98 17.18 2.54
N ALA A 505 -12.32 18.00 1.73
CA ALA A 505 -12.60 18.18 0.30
C ALA A 505 -12.45 16.84 -0.47
N TRP A 506 -11.33 16.15 -0.25
CA TRP A 506 -11.06 14.85 -0.87
C TRP A 506 -12.04 13.76 -0.44
N ALA A 507 -12.59 13.83 0.76
CA ALA A 507 -13.57 12.87 1.24
C ALA A 507 -14.93 12.94 0.52
N VAL A 508 -15.24 14.07 -0.13
CA VAL A 508 -16.44 14.27 -0.94
C VAL A 508 -16.13 14.44 -2.43
N GLU A 509 -14.98 13.95 -2.87
CA GLU A 509 -14.53 14.00 -4.27
C GLU A 509 -14.48 15.43 -4.87
N PHE A 510 -14.27 16.44 -4.02
CA PHE A 510 -14.11 17.83 -4.44
C PHE A 510 -12.62 18.19 -4.55
N PRO A 511 -12.02 18.28 -5.75
CA PRO A 511 -10.60 18.59 -5.91
C PRO A 511 -10.33 20.07 -5.57
N PRO A 512 -9.58 20.38 -4.50
CA PRO A 512 -9.34 21.76 -4.09
C PRO A 512 -8.39 22.46 -5.07
N ARG A 513 -8.68 23.72 -5.44
CA ARG A 513 -7.79 24.52 -6.31
C ARG A 513 -6.49 24.85 -5.57
N ALA A 514 -5.35 24.57 -6.19
CA ALA A 514 -4.02 24.72 -5.59
C ALA A 514 -3.74 26.10 -4.95
N ARG A 515 -4.31 27.19 -5.50
CA ARG A 515 -4.10 28.58 -5.04
C ARG A 515 -5.31 29.24 -4.36
N ALA A 516 -6.37 28.50 -4.02
CA ALA A 516 -7.54 29.11 -3.38
C ALA A 516 -7.19 29.72 -2.01
N ALA A 517 -7.75 30.89 -1.69
CA ALA A 517 -7.67 31.47 -0.35
C ALA A 517 -8.35 30.55 0.68
N LEU A 518 -7.92 30.60 1.95
CA LEU A 518 -8.41 29.68 2.98
C LEU A 518 -9.93 29.81 3.22
N THR A 519 -10.44 31.04 3.26
CA THR A 519 -11.88 31.32 3.43
C THR A 519 -12.71 30.78 2.26
N ASP A 520 -12.19 30.91 1.04
CA ASP A 520 -12.87 30.36 -0.14
C ASP A 520 -12.84 28.84 -0.14
N LEU A 521 -11.71 28.24 0.24
CA LEU A 521 -11.61 26.79 0.39
C LEU A 521 -12.62 26.29 1.43
N ALA A 522 -12.70 26.92 2.61
CA ALA A 522 -13.66 26.54 3.64
C ALA A 522 -15.11 26.63 3.15
N ARG A 523 -15.48 27.72 2.45
CA ARG A 523 -16.82 27.89 1.89
C ARG A 523 -17.16 26.82 0.85
N HIS A 524 -16.23 26.52 -0.06
CA HIS A 524 -16.43 25.48 -1.07
C HIS A 524 -16.55 24.09 -0.45
N VAL A 525 -15.74 23.78 0.56
CA VAL A 525 -15.81 22.50 1.29
C VAL A 525 -17.16 22.35 2.00
N CYS A 526 -17.64 23.38 2.70
CA CYS A 526 -18.99 23.36 3.29
C CYS A 526 -20.06 23.09 2.23
N GLY A 527 -19.99 23.79 1.09
CA GLY A 527 -20.92 23.61 -0.02
C GLY A 527 -20.89 22.20 -0.59
N ALA A 528 -19.69 21.64 -0.80
CA ALA A 528 -19.51 20.29 -1.34
C ALA A 528 -20.04 19.21 -0.38
N ILE A 529 -19.72 19.29 0.92
CA ILE A 529 -20.21 18.33 1.93
C ILE A 529 -21.73 18.41 2.06
N THR A 530 -22.29 19.63 2.03
CA THR A 530 -23.74 19.83 2.08
C THR A 530 -24.43 19.28 0.83
N ALA A 531 -23.86 19.54 -0.35
CA ALA A 531 -24.39 19.05 -1.62
C ALA A 531 -24.30 17.53 -1.74
N ALA A 532 -23.29 16.91 -1.13
CA ALA A 532 -23.13 15.46 -1.05
C ALA A 532 -24.15 14.80 -0.08
N GLY A 533 -24.96 15.60 0.63
CA GLY A 533 -25.99 15.14 1.54
C GLY A 533 -25.42 14.46 2.79
N THR A 534 -24.18 14.78 3.17
CA THR A 534 -23.50 14.17 4.31
C THR A 534 -24.22 14.54 5.62
N GLY A 535 -24.68 13.51 6.35
CA GLY A 535 -25.35 13.65 7.66
C GLY A 535 -24.44 13.40 8.85
N LEU A 536 -23.24 12.86 8.62
CA LEU A 536 -22.27 12.48 9.65
C LEU A 536 -20.84 12.80 9.21
N VAL A 537 -20.09 13.53 10.04
CA VAL A 537 -18.68 13.83 9.83
C VAL A 537 -17.88 13.27 11.00
N LEU A 538 -16.94 12.37 10.71
CA LEU A 538 -16.09 11.68 11.67
C LEU A 538 -14.65 12.18 11.50
N VAL A 539 -14.06 12.67 12.59
CA VAL A 539 -12.71 13.23 12.61
C VAL A 539 -11.87 12.47 13.63
N ASP A 540 -11.05 11.54 13.14
CA ASP A 540 -10.14 10.73 13.93
C ASP A 540 -8.81 11.46 14.19
N GLU A 541 -8.16 11.16 15.31
CA GLU A 541 -6.92 11.80 15.78
C GLU A 541 -7.01 13.32 15.92
N CYS A 542 -8.13 13.83 16.43
CA CYS A 542 -8.40 15.26 16.56
C CYS A 542 -7.44 15.98 17.55
N HIS A 543 -6.65 15.24 18.33
CA HIS A 543 -5.60 15.84 19.16
C HIS A 543 -4.50 16.52 18.32
N TYR A 544 -4.35 16.17 17.03
CA TYR A 544 -3.45 16.84 16.11
C TYR A 544 -3.90 18.24 15.64
N LEU A 545 -5.11 18.67 16.05
CA LEU A 545 -5.57 20.04 15.87
C LEU A 545 -4.76 21.06 16.72
N GLN A 546 -3.91 20.59 17.64
CA GLN A 546 -3.06 21.42 18.52
C GLN A 546 -1.69 21.83 17.94
N ALA A 547 -1.49 21.74 16.62
CA ALA A 547 -0.19 22.01 16.00
C ALA A 547 0.34 23.44 16.28
N ALA A 548 1.67 23.56 16.46
CA ALA A 548 2.55 24.72 16.62
C ALA A 548 1.97 26.05 17.19
N PRO A 549 2.61 26.68 18.18
CA PRO A 549 2.17 27.98 18.73
C PRO A 549 1.85 29.01 17.63
N GLY A 550 0.59 29.48 17.58
CA GLY A 550 0.11 30.48 16.62
C GLY A 550 -0.83 29.96 15.51
N THR A 551 -0.85 28.65 15.23
CA THR A 551 -1.74 28.05 14.19
C THR A 551 -3.06 27.53 14.76
N THR A 552 -3.09 27.22 16.06
CA THR A 552 -4.23 26.62 16.76
C THR A 552 -5.49 27.47 16.68
N ALA A 553 -5.40 28.79 16.86
CA ALA A 553 -6.56 29.69 16.85
C ALA A 553 -7.29 29.69 15.49
N ARG A 554 -6.54 29.79 14.38
CA ARG A 554 -7.11 29.75 13.02
C ARG A 554 -7.76 28.41 12.70
N LEU A 555 -7.21 27.34 13.24
CA LEU A 555 -7.70 25.99 12.99
C LEU A 555 -8.99 25.72 13.78
N GLN A 556 -9.05 26.21 15.01
CA GLN A 556 -10.26 26.24 15.82
C GLN A 556 -11.39 27.07 15.17
N GLU A 557 -11.09 28.26 14.64
CA GLU A 557 -12.05 29.07 13.88
C GLU A 557 -12.63 28.34 12.66
N VAL A 558 -11.78 27.58 11.93
CA VAL A 558 -12.24 26.77 10.79
C VAL A 558 -13.17 25.65 11.26
N VAL A 559 -12.84 24.95 12.35
CA VAL A 559 -13.70 23.91 12.91
C VAL A 559 -15.06 24.47 13.32
N ASP A 560 -15.09 25.60 14.01
CA ASP A 560 -16.33 26.29 14.42
C ASP A 560 -17.17 26.65 13.18
N TYR A 561 -16.53 27.24 12.17
CA TYR A 561 -17.18 27.58 10.91
C TYR A 561 -17.78 26.36 10.20
N LEU A 562 -17.07 25.23 10.17
CA LEU A 562 -17.55 23.98 9.57
C LEU A 562 -18.76 23.43 10.34
N CYS A 563 -18.68 23.37 11.67
CA CYS A 563 -19.75 22.85 12.52
C CYS A 563 -21.03 23.70 12.45
N ASP A 564 -20.90 25.02 12.29
CA ASP A 564 -22.05 25.93 12.15
C ASP A 564 -22.70 25.85 10.75
N ARG A 565 -21.93 25.54 9.71
CA ARG A 565 -22.39 25.60 8.31
C ARG A 565 -22.81 24.26 7.72
N ILE A 566 -22.21 23.16 8.14
CA ILE A 566 -22.48 21.83 7.60
C ILE A 566 -23.63 21.20 8.40
N PRO A 567 -24.73 20.77 7.75
CA PRO A 567 -25.87 20.19 8.44
C PRO A 567 -25.66 18.71 8.82
N ALA A 568 -24.52 18.41 9.46
CA ALA A 568 -24.11 17.06 9.84
C ALA A 568 -23.84 16.97 11.35
N THR A 569 -23.93 15.75 11.89
CA THR A 569 -23.41 15.45 13.23
C THR A 569 -21.90 15.31 13.16
N PHE A 570 -21.15 16.05 13.96
CA PHE A 570 -19.70 15.92 14.06
C PHE A 570 -19.31 15.01 15.22
N VAL A 571 -18.42 14.04 14.96
CA VAL A 571 -17.80 13.20 16.00
C VAL A 571 -16.30 13.34 15.91
N PHE A 572 -15.69 13.82 16.99
CA PHE A 572 -14.25 13.99 17.09
C PHE A 572 -13.67 12.90 17.98
N ALA A 573 -12.70 12.13 17.51
CA ALA A 573 -12.00 11.15 18.33
C ALA A 573 -10.62 11.64 18.75
N SER A 574 -10.32 11.53 20.04
CA SER A 574 -9.09 12.05 20.64
C SER A 574 -8.50 11.13 21.69
N ILE A 575 -7.21 11.29 21.94
CA ILE A 575 -6.61 10.83 23.21
C ILE A 575 -6.95 11.85 24.30
N PRO A 576 -7.12 11.44 25.57
CA PRO A 576 -7.36 12.38 26.65
C PRO A 576 -6.22 13.40 26.71
N PRO A 577 -6.51 14.67 27.01
CA PRO A 577 -5.47 15.66 27.22
C PRO A 577 -4.56 15.15 28.36
N GLN A 578 -3.26 15.10 28.12
CA GLN A 578 -2.31 14.79 29.17
C GLN A 578 -2.41 15.91 30.21
N LEU A 579 -2.77 15.57 31.45
CA LEU A 579 -2.70 16.47 32.59
C LEU A 579 -1.22 16.83 32.80
N GLY A 580 -0.77 17.87 32.11
CA GLY A 580 0.62 18.28 32.07
C GLY A 580 0.82 19.50 31.16
N ASP A 581 0.99 20.65 31.79
CA ASP A 581 1.76 21.80 31.33
C ASP A 581 1.20 22.95 30.48
N THR A 582 -0.08 22.98 30.07
CA THR A 582 -0.62 24.28 29.55
C THR A 582 -2.09 24.61 29.76
N GLY A 583 -2.94 23.69 30.24
CA GLY A 583 -4.37 23.99 30.44
C GLY A 583 -5.10 24.51 29.18
N ARG A 584 -4.51 24.33 27.98
CA ARG A 584 -5.03 24.89 26.73
C ARG A 584 -6.20 24.06 26.23
N GLN A 585 -7.35 24.73 26.12
CA GLN A 585 -8.59 24.20 25.58
C GLN A 585 -8.36 23.77 24.12
N LEU A 586 -8.51 22.46 23.85
CA LEU A 586 -8.47 21.86 22.50
C LEU A 586 -9.48 22.52 21.55
N TRP A 587 -10.61 22.92 22.11
CA TRP A 587 -11.78 23.45 21.43
C TRP A 587 -12.06 24.86 21.92
N PRO A 588 -12.55 25.76 21.04
CA PRO A 588 -13.16 27.00 21.48
C PRO A 588 -14.24 26.73 22.52
N GLU A 589 -14.39 27.64 23.48
CA GLU A 589 -15.39 27.52 24.54
C GLU A 589 -16.81 27.30 23.98
N ARG A 590 -17.13 27.90 22.83
CA ARG A 590 -18.40 27.71 22.11
C ARG A 590 -18.59 26.27 21.61
N THR A 591 -17.58 25.70 20.96
CA THR A 591 -17.66 24.32 20.43
C THR A 591 -17.60 23.31 21.56
N GLN A 592 -16.80 23.53 22.58
CA GLN A 592 -16.76 22.63 23.75
C GLN A 592 -18.13 22.52 24.43
N ARG A 593 -18.87 23.62 24.60
CA ARG A 593 -20.24 23.61 25.15
C ARG A 593 -21.24 22.81 24.31
N ARG A 594 -20.90 22.50 23.05
CA ARG A 594 -21.73 21.76 22.10
C ARG A 594 -21.24 20.32 21.83
N LEU A 595 -20.15 19.88 22.47
CA LEU A 595 -19.62 18.52 22.33
C LEU A 595 -20.02 17.66 23.52
N VAL A 596 -20.89 16.68 23.26
CA VAL A 596 -21.23 15.62 24.21
C VAL A 596 -20.00 14.72 24.40
N GLN A 597 -19.55 14.57 25.64
CA GLN A 597 -18.40 13.72 25.96
C GLN A 597 -18.80 12.25 25.95
N VAL A 598 -18.01 11.43 25.26
CA VAL A 598 -18.13 9.97 25.24
C VAL A 598 -16.76 9.39 25.59
N ALA A 599 -16.63 8.88 26.81
CA ALA A 599 -15.39 8.32 27.31
C ALA A 599 -15.30 6.82 26.99
N LEU A 600 -14.19 6.40 26.39
CA LEU A 600 -13.78 5.00 26.34
C LEU A 600 -12.67 4.77 27.37
N THR A 601 -12.98 3.96 28.37
CA THR A 601 -12.03 3.55 29.41
C THR A 601 -11.67 2.07 29.25
N PRO A 602 -10.50 1.64 29.76
CA PRO A 602 -10.24 0.23 29.98
C PRO A 602 -11.40 -0.42 30.73
N THR A 603 -11.75 -1.64 30.32
CA THR A 603 -12.86 -2.37 30.92
C THR A 603 -12.45 -2.76 32.35
N PRO A 604 -13.22 -2.35 33.38
CA PRO A 604 -12.89 -2.71 34.76
C PRO A 604 -13.04 -4.23 34.96
N PRO A 605 -12.32 -4.81 35.94
CA PRO A 605 -12.50 -6.22 36.27
C PRO A 605 -13.93 -6.51 36.76
N GLY A 606 -14.34 -7.77 36.68
CA GLY A 606 -15.69 -8.23 37.02
C GLY A 606 -16.58 -8.48 35.80
N SER A 607 -17.90 -8.43 36.00
CA SER A 607 -18.89 -8.98 35.05
C SER A 607 -18.82 -8.40 33.63
N SER A 608 -18.50 -7.12 33.47
CA SER A 608 -18.36 -6.49 32.14
C SER A 608 -17.13 -7.01 31.37
N TRP A 609 -16.04 -7.26 32.09
CA TRP A 609 -14.84 -7.87 31.53
C TRP A 609 -15.06 -9.35 31.21
N GLU A 610 -15.65 -10.11 32.14
CA GLU A 610 -16.02 -11.51 31.93
C GLU A 610 -16.94 -11.67 30.72
N ALA A 611 -17.95 -10.80 30.57
CA ALA A 611 -18.83 -10.80 29.40
C ALA A 611 -18.10 -10.52 28.08
N THR A 612 -17.09 -9.64 28.11
CA THR A 612 -16.24 -9.34 26.96
C THR A 612 -15.41 -10.56 26.57
N VAL A 613 -14.78 -11.20 27.55
CA VAL A 613 -13.98 -12.42 27.37
C VAL A 613 -14.85 -13.58 26.88
N ALA A 614 -16.01 -13.79 27.48
CA ALA A 614 -16.97 -14.81 27.09
C ALA A 614 -17.41 -14.64 25.63
N ARG A 615 -17.70 -13.41 25.20
CA ARG A 615 -18.11 -13.14 23.81
C ARG A 615 -16.97 -13.36 22.82
N ALA A 616 -15.73 -13.01 23.21
CA ALA A 616 -14.55 -13.30 22.41
C ALA A 616 -14.29 -14.81 22.30
N GLU A 617 -14.46 -15.54 23.41
CA GLU A 617 -14.32 -17.01 23.46
C GLU A 617 -15.36 -17.72 22.58
N GLN A 618 -16.61 -17.29 22.62
CA GLN A 618 -17.68 -17.79 21.75
C GLN A 618 -17.40 -17.58 20.26
N ALA A 619 -16.61 -16.57 19.92
CA ALA A 619 -16.20 -16.31 18.56
C ALA A 619 -14.98 -17.15 18.14
N LEU A 620 -14.31 -17.86 19.05
CA LEU A 620 -13.17 -18.71 18.67
C LEU A 620 -13.62 -19.91 17.86
N ARG A 621 -12.87 -20.20 16.80
CA ARG A 621 -13.03 -21.39 15.95
C ARG A 621 -11.84 -22.32 16.13
N LEU A 622 -11.46 -22.58 17.37
CA LEU A 622 -10.40 -23.51 17.76
C LEU A 622 -11.01 -24.87 18.11
N HIS A 623 -10.53 -25.95 17.50
CA HIS A 623 -11.23 -27.24 17.53
C HIS A 623 -11.14 -27.95 18.88
N ARG A 624 -10.08 -27.69 19.66
CA ARG A 624 -9.85 -28.33 20.98
C ARG A 624 -10.04 -27.37 22.14
N HIS A 625 -10.56 -26.17 21.90
CA HIS A 625 -10.77 -25.18 22.95
C HIS A 625 -12.06 -25.48 23.73
N ALA A 626 -11.93 -25.73 25.03
CA ALA A 626 -13.07 -25.98 25.89
C ALA A 626 -13.80 -24.66 26.24
N PRO A 627 -15.11 -24.54 25.99
CA PRO A 627 -15.86 -23.32 26.34
C PRO A 627 -15.79 -22.99 27.84
N GLY A 628 -15.63 -21.71 28.16
CA GLY A 628 -15.53 -21.20 29.53
C GLY A 628 -14.10 -21.23 30.09
N THR A 629 -13.13 -21.74 29.33
CA THR A 629 -11.71 -21.71 29.72
C THR A 629 -11.26 -20.27 29.88
N LEU A 630 -11.52 -19.40 28.90
CA LEU A 630 -11.07 -18.00 28.97
C LEU A 630 -11.79 -17.22 30.06
N VAL A 631 -13.08 -17.48 30.29
CA VAL A 631 -13.84 -16.86 31.38
C VAL A 631 -13.26 -17.22 32.75
N GLN A 632 -12.83 -18.47 32.97
CA GLN A 632 -12.15 -18.87 34.20
C GLN A 632 -10.82 -18.16 34.43
N MET A 633 -10.13 -17.75 33.35
CA MET A 633 -8.91 -16.95 33.41
C MET A 633 -9.16 -15.45 33.15
N ALA A 634 -10.40 -14.96 33.31
CA ALA A 634 -10.73 -13.55 33.08
C ALA A 634 -9.88 -12.61 33.95
N ASP A 635 -9.70 -12.88 35.24
CA ASP A 635 -8.85 -12.07 36.12
C ASP A 635 -7.39 -12.05 35.66
N HIS A 636 -6.89 -13.19 35.20
CA HIS A 636 -5.53 -13.31 34.66
C HIS A 636 -5.36 -12.50 33.38
N LEU A 637 -6.30 -12.63 32.44
CA LEU A 637 -6.34 -11.81 31.22
C LEU A 637 -6.47 -10.33 31.54
N HIS A 638 -7.19 -9.96 32.60
CA HIS A 638 -7.30 -8.58 33.06
C HIS A 638 -5.94 -8.07 33.53
N HIS A 639 -5.23 -8.83 34.37
CA HIS A 639 -3.87 -8.48 34.82
C HIS A 639 -2.89 -8.30 33.65
N LEU A 640 -2.94 -9.16 32.62
CA LEU A 640 -2.06 -9.06 31.45
C LEU A 640 -2.38 -7.85 30.56
N THR A 641 -3.67 -7.48 30.46
CA THR A 641 -4.14 -6.48 29.49
C THR A 641 -4.42 -5.12 30.10
N GLY A 642 -4.58 -5.04 31.42
CA GLY A 642 -5.11 -3.86 32.12
C GLY A 642 -6.53 -3.50 31.67
N GLY A 643 -7.31 -4.46 31.18
CA GLY A 643 -8.65 -4.23 30.62
C GLY A 643 -8.65 -3.53 29.25
N ARG A 644 -7.50 -3.44 28.57
CA ARG A 644 -7.35 -2.77 27.28
C ARG A 644 -7.75 -3.69 26.11
N THR A 645 -8.65 -3.20 25.27
CA THR A 645 -9.22 -3.93 24.13
C THR A 645 -8.18 -4.36 23.11
N ASP A 646 -7.20 -3.50 22.78
CA ASP A 646 -6.12 -3.82 21.85
C ASP A 646 -5.20 -4.92 22.36
N HIS A 647 -4.88 -4.90 23.66
CA HIS A 647 -4.05 -5.92 24.29
C HIS A 647 -4.77 -7.27 24.30
N LEU A 648 -6.05 -7.29 24.69
CA LEU A 648 -6.86 -8.50 24.66
C LEU A 648 -6.97 -9.05 23.23
N ALA A 649 -7.25 -8.20 22.25
CA ALA A 649 -7.31 -8.58 20.85
C ALA A 649 -5.98 -9.17 20.37
N TYR A 650 -4.85 -8.55 20.71
CA TYR A 650 -3.54 -9.08 20.35
C TYR A 650 -3.32 -10.50 20.92
N LEU A 651 -3.58 -10.69 22.23
CA LEU A 651 -3.37 -11.98 22.89
C LEU A 651 -4.25 -13.07 22.29
N LEU A 652 -5.55 -12.82 22.14
CA LEU A 652 -6.49 -13.83 21.64
C LEU A 652 -6.27 -14.13 20.15
N ARG A 653 -6.04 -13.11 19.31
CA ARG A 653 -5.83 -13.30 17.87
C ARG A 653 -4.51 -14.00 17.59
N SER A 654 -3.42 -13.53 18.20
CA SER A 654 -2.09 -14.13 18.02
C SER A 654 -2.02 -15.54 18.62
N GLY A 655 -2.64 -15.73 19.79
CA GLY A 655 -2.75 -17.03 20.44
C GLY A 655 -3.52 -18.02 19.57
N ALA A 656 -4.67 -17.62 19.02
CA ALA A 656 -5.50 -18.52 18.21
C ALA A 656 -4.81 -18.88 16.89
N ILE A 657 -4.16 -17.91 16.23
CA ILE A 657 -3.37 -18.17 15.01
C ILE A 657 -2.24 -19.16 15.31
N ARG A 658 -1.52 -18.95 16.41
CA ARG A 658 -0.44 -19.85 16.83
C ARG A 658 -0.97 -21.25 17.14
N ALA A 659 -2.06 -21.34 17.88
CA ALA A 659 -2.69 -22.61 18.28
C ALA A 659 -3.16 -23.45 17.08
N ILE A 660 -3.57 -22.79 15.99
CA ILE A 660 -3.90 -23.45 14.72
C ILE A 660 -2.62 -24.02 14.09
N TYR A 661 -1.57 -23.21 13.94
CA TYR A 661 -0.36 -23.64 13.22
C TYR A 661 0.53 -24.63 13.99
N ASP A 662 0.51 -24.62 15.33
CA ASP A 662 1.22 -25.60 16.15
C ASP A 662 0.36 -26.85 16.48
N GLY A 663 -0.90 -26.87 16.03
CA GLY A 663 -1.83 -27.98 16.20
C GLY A 663 -2.32 -28.19 17.64
N SER A 664 -2.01 -27.29 18.57
CA SER A 664 -2.52 -27.34 19.95
C SER A 664 -4.03 -27.08 20.00
N GLU A 665 -4.55 -26.27 19.08
CA GLU A 665 -5.97 -26.04 18.85
C GLU A 665 -6.74 -25.53 20.09
N ALA A 666 -6.03 -24.93 21.05
CA ALA A 666 -6.59 -24.37 22.28
C ALA A 666 -5.73 -23.22 22.82
N LEU A 667 -6.37 -22.20 23.39
CA LEU A 667 -5.68 -21.16 24.14
C LEU A 667 -5.41 -21.63 25.57
N THR A 668 -4.15 -21.61 25.97
CA THR A 668 -3.70 -21.96 27.33
C THR A 668 -3.11 -20.75 28.03
N ARG A 669 -3.05 -20.80 29.37
CA ARG A 669 -2.46 -19.73 30.19
C ARG A 669 -1.02 -19.44 29.77
N ASP A 670 -0.20 -20.48 29.69
CA ASP A 670 1.22 -20.37 29.35
C ASP A 670 1.43 -19.75 27.95
N ALA A 671 0.61 -20.13 26.97
CA ALA A 671 0.68 -19.56 25.63
C ALA A 671 0.37 -18.06 25.62
N LEU A 672 -0.62 -17.62 26.42
CA LEU A 672 -1.00 -16.22 26.55
C LEU A 672 0.05 -15.42 27.34
N ASP A 673 0.68 -16.01 28.35
CA ASP A 673 1.76 -15.37 29.13
C ASP A 673 2.99 -15.09 28.26
N ILE A 674 3.40 -16.05 27.43
CA ILE A 674 4.51 -15.89 26.47
C ILE A 674 4.23 -14.74 25.49
N LEU A 675 2.98 -14.63 25.01
CA LEU A 675 2.57 -13.56 24.10
C LEU A 675 2.50 -12.20 24.81
N ALA A 676 2.08 -12.16 26.07
CA ALA A 676 2.04 -10.93 26.86
C ALA A 676 3.44 -10.36 27.11
N VAL A 677 4.44 -11.21 27.40
CA VAL A 677 5.85 -10.79 27.52
C VAL A 677 6.35 -10.19 26.21
N SER A 678 6.03 -10.83 25.08
CA SER A 678 6.42 -10.36 23.74
C SER A 678 5.79 -9.00 23.39
N PHE A 679 4.54 -8.77 23.79
CA PHE A 679 3.82 -7.51 23.57
C PHE A 679 4.38 -6.36 24.40
N SER A 680 4.67 -6.59 25.70
CA SER A 680 5.25 -5.57 26.60
C SER A 680 6.64 -5.09 26.17
N LEU A 681 7.38 -5.92 25.41
CA LEU A 681 8.67 -5.57 24.80
C LEU A 681 8.54 -4.79 23.47
N SER A 682 7.32 -4.66 22.92
CA SER A 682 7.05 -4.12 21.57
C SER A 682 6.59 -2.66 21.55
N ARG A 683 6.46 -1.98 22.70
CA ARG A 683 6.26 -0.53 22.78
C ARG A 683 7.50 0.17 23.35
N PRO A 684 7.85 1.36 22.84
CA PRO A 684 8.98 2.16 23.34
C PRO A 684 8.78 2.61 24.79
#